data_AF-A0A176ZAV4-F1
#
_entry.id   AF-A0A176ZAV4-F1
#
_cell.length_a   1.000
_cell.length_b   1.000
_cell.length_c   1.000
_cell.angle_alpha   90.00
_cell.angle_beta   90.00
_cell.angle_gamma   90.00
#
_symmetry.space_group_name_H-M   'P 1'
#
loop_
_entity.id
_entity.type
_entity.pdbx_description
1 polymer ?
#
loop_
_entity_poly.entity_id
_entity_poly.type
_entity_poly.pdbx_seq_one_letter_code
_entity_poly.pdbx_strand_id
1 'polypeptide(L)'
;MHDPASKPFDPSIEVSPNNPCPFLRGLVGEGFVDGGTVPLGTLSQTIANASGEKGPKKTLARIEVRGVALIANGARHLLKSMWSGVQLDALRGGPLDKRGAGSRILGVDGRVNEDEIARLASFGRNYPDPNGGTEPGLNASEIEIFMRDNLKRAGNAARWYYPLLMKFEWPILLKIMGKGEGENRYLSVADVRTLFNERKFPDRINQRLTSQPVLSACQRTLRAAAKLAALLIALGLATLVAVAEFPDQVRAILPEKAAQVIPPPLPELRETTAAYWLEQNWSLEDRHWFHHTSQGTATFPVPYGWFMALEQPRLSLFSRPGMMTDGAYLERFGFIPSPQSINTDATTLRHFGYANVYETTKPPSLSSDWTQAENVDGLPVGFARMTGTVDPATGRREEDKIGLTCAACHTGHIRYKGVDIRFDGGPAMTDLKKLELSTGLSIAYTLYVPFRFKRFADRVLGHEASDADRDALKQKLGAIGKFLLDWQNNYDKTIAGKKTWDGKQQKDTEEGFGRLDALNRIGNQVFAQDFAFSGVAGFEKNLHAQDAPVSFPPIWTVPWLKYAQYDASIEQPLVRNAGEALGVTALLNLSDAYPKDRLYRSSVEVTNLHWIESLLAGPEPYAQKKLGGLTSPKWPSQILGEAWKIDPERVRNGRKLYAKICVECHLGPVNDPEFDREFPEESVWSSPRWERIGEEMVLNPVQKSVAGMGTDSAQAYVLEKRTLSVPGFLDLQPTRILGEQWKCKNLPETSSTEMSYALGLMALVDVVARKSMDDADLPPDAQKAWWGARANCPNPGPQPPDPKEPRPWYRARPLNGVWATAPYLHNGSVPSLYWMLRPAAERPKAFCMGNRDYDPKQVGFAVVEGESCKTGETQFSTTWPDGTEINGNSNRGHSFEGTPGPGKPGVIGRTLEENERYDLIEYLKTL
;
A
#
# COMPACT_ATOMS: atom_id res chain seq x y z
N MET A 1 -70.69 3.38 1.28
CA MET A 1 -70.79 4.40 0.22
C MET A 1 -69.37 4.89 -0.05
N HIS A 2 -68.81 4.60 -1.22
CA HIS A 2 -67.49 5.10 -1.61
C HIS A 2 -67.71 6.42 -2.34
N ASP A 3 -67.25 7.54 -1.77
CA ASP A 3 -67.16 8.79 -2.52
C ASP A 3 -66.22 8.56 -3.73
N PRO A 4 -66.62 8.92 -4.96
CA PRO A 4 -65.71 8.88 -6.09
C PRO A 4 -64.54 9.83 -5.82
N ALA A 5 -63.31 9.39 -6.08
CA ALA A 5 -62.15 10.28 -5.98
C ALA A 5 -62.39 11.50 -6.88
N SER A 6 -62.35 12.71 -6.31
CA SER A 6 -62.54 13.95 -7.05
C SER A 6 -61.44 14.09 -8.11
N LYS A 7 -61.77 14.70 -9.26
CA LYS A 7 -60.77 15.20 -10.22
C LYS A 7 -60.08 16.40 -9.55
N PRO A 8 -58.83 16.25 -9.07
CA PRO A 8 -58.24 17.24 -8.16
C PRO A 8 -57.85 18.55 -8.86
N PHE A 9 -57.85 18.57 -10.19
CA PHE A 9 -57.46 19.73 -10.99
C PHE A 9 -58.57 20.14 -11.96
N ASP A 10 -58.60 21.41 -12.32
CA ASP A 10 -59.55 21.95 -13.29
C ASP A 10 -59.27 21.37 -14.70
N PRO A 11 -60.25 20.72 -15.37
CA PRO A 11 -60.11 20.27 -16.75
C PRO A 11 -59.86 21.40 -17.77
N SER A 12 -59.90 22.68 -17.37
CA SER A 12 -59.50 23.83 -18.20
C SER A 12 -57.97 24.02 -18.34
N ILE A 13 -57.14 23.26 -17.61
CA ILE A 13 -55.67 23.39 -17.65
C ILE A 13 -55.12 23.15 -19.05
N GLU A 14 -54.28 24.08 -19.51
CA GLU A 14 -53.65 24.01 -20.82
C GLU A 14 -52.68 22.82 -20.90
N VAL A 15 -53.00 21.83 -21.74
CA VAL A 15 -52.12 20.69 -21.98
C VAL A 15 -50.96 21.09 -22.90
N SER A 16 -49.75 21.08 -22.35
CA SER A 16 -48.54 21.52 -23.05
C SER A 16 -48.33 20.82 -24.42
N PRO A 17 -47.96 21.57 -25.47
CA PRO A 17 -47.59 20.98 -26.77
C PRO A 17 -46.32 20.12 -26.69
N ASN A 18 -45.51 20.31 -25.64
CA ASN A 18 -44.28 19.56 -25.35
C ASN A 18 -44.51 18.23 -24.62
N ASN A 19 -45.77 17.85 -24.37
CA ASN A 19 -46.15 16.50 -23.97
C ASN A 19 -46.48 15.66 -25.23
N PRO A 20 -45.62 14.70 -25.64
CA PRO A 20 -45.84 13.90 -26.84
C PRO A 20 -46.74 12.67 -26.60
N CYS A 21 -47.20 12.42 -25.36
CA CYS A 21 -47.95 11.20 -25.02
C CYS A 21 -49.46 11.48 -24.92
N PRO A 22 -50.29 10.96 -25.84
CA PRO A 22 -51.75 11.18 -25.85
C PRO A 22 -52.44 10.75 -24.55
N PHE A 23 -51.99 9.64 -23.96
CA PHE A 23 -52.53 9.15 -22.70
C PHE A 23 -52.25 10.13 -21.54
N LEU A 24 -51.03 10.66 -21.43
CA LEU A 24 -50.70 11.66 -20.41
C LEU A 24 -51.44 12.97 -20.64
N ARG A 25 -51.61 13.37 -21.91
CA ARG A 25 -52.41 14.54 -22.28
C ARG A 25 -53.87 14.38 -21.86
N GLY A 26 -54.43 13.17 -21.98
CA GLY A 26 -55.77 12.84 -21.47
C GLY A 26 -55.87 12.94 -19.95
N LEU A 27 -54.85 12.50 -19.21
CA LEU A 27 -54.83 12.62 -17.74
C LEU A 27 -54.80 14.08 -17.28
N VAL A 28 -54.07 14.94 -17.99
CA VAL A 28 -54.04 16.39 -17.70
C VAL A 28 -55.36 17.04 -18.11
N GLY A 29 -55.86 16.78 -19.32
CA GLY A 29 -57.08 17.40 -19.85
C GLY A 29 -58.36 17.03 -19.08
N GLU A 30 -58.39 15.86 -18.44
CA GLU A 30 -59.50 15.45 -17.57
C GLU A 30 -59.30 15.82 -16.09
N GLY A 31 -58.19 16.49 -15.76
CA GLY A 31 -57.91 16.98 -14.41
C GLY A 31 -57.44 15.91 -13.41
N PHE A 32 -56.92 14.76 -13.87
CA PHE A 32 -56.42 13.69 -12.99
C PHE A 32 -54.98 13.92 -12.49
N VAL A 33 -54.18 14.69 -13.21
CA VAL A 33 -52.81 15.10 -12.83
C VAL A 33 -52.54 16.53 -13.30
N ASP A 34 -51.60 17.22 -12.65
CA ASP A 34 -51.14 18.55 -13.06
C ASP A 34 -50.41 18.51 -14.43
N GLY A 35 -50.49 19.61 -15.19
CA GLY A 35 -49.86 19.76 -16.50
C GLY A 35 -48.35 20.02 -16.46
N GLY A 36 -47.82 20.49 -15.32
CA GLY A 36 -46.41 20.80 -15.11
C GLY A 36 -45.63 19.62 -14.53
N THR A 37 -45.36 19.65 -13.23
CA THR A 37 -44.55 18.63 -12.55
C THR A 37 -45.41 17.70 -11.71
N VAL A 38 -45.40 16.41 -12.04
CA VAL A 38 -46.21 15.40 -11.35
C VAL A 38 -45.32 14.45 -10.55
N PRO A 39 -45.53 14.30 -9.22
CA PRO A 39 -44.78 13.34 -8.42
C PRO A 39 -44.86 11.93 -9.00
N LEU A 40 -43.71 11.24 -9.12
CA LEU A 40 -43.62 9.88 -9.69
C LEU A 40 -44.60 8.89 -9.05
N GLY A 41 -44.79 9.01 -7.74
CA GLY A 41 -45.68 8.15 -6.98
C GLY A 41 -47.16 8.32 -7.34
N THR A 42 -47.57 9.56 -7.66
CA THR A 42 -48.92 9.93 -8.10
C THR A 42 -49.13 9.49 -9.54
N LEU A 43 -48.23 9.87 -10.45
CA LEU A 43 -48.33 9.54 -11.87
C LEU A 43 -48.40 8.03 -12.12
N SER A 44 -47.49 7.26 -11.50
CA SER A 44 -47.47 5.79 -11.62
C SER A 44 -48.71 5.12 -11.04
N GLN A 45 -49.27 5.67 -9.96
CA GLN A 45 -50.50 5.14 -9.36
C GLN A 45 -51.71 5.41 -10.24
N THR A 46 -51.83 6.63 -10.77
CA THR A 46 -52.95 7.04 -11.64
C THR A 46 -52.97 6.21 -12.92
N ILE A 47 -51.82 6.03 -13.58
CA ILE A 47 -51.72 5.19 -14.79
C ILE A 47 -52.00 3.72 -14.48
N ALA A 48 -51.49 3.19 -13.36
CA ALA A 48 -51.79 1.82 -12.93
C ALA A 48 -53.29 1.62 -12.63
N ASN A 49 -53.99 2.64 -12.11
CA ASN A 49 -55.44 2.58 -11.89
C ASN A 49 -56.21 2.50 -13.21
N ALA A 50 -55.82 3.29 -14.22
CA ALA A 50 -56.48 3.25 -15.53
C ALA A 50 -56.45 1.87 -16.20
N SER A 51 -55.39 1.09 -15.94
CA SER A 51 -55.24 -0.26 -16.49
C SER A 51 -56.32 -1.25 -16.06
N GLY A 52 -57.00 -1.00 -14.92
CA GLY A 52 -57.99 -1.92 -14.36
C GLY A 52 -57.40 -3.18 -13.68
N GLU A 53 -56.07 -3.34 -13.67
CA GLU A 53 -55.39 -4.46 -13.02
C GLU A 53 -55.57 -4.43 -11.49
N LYS A 54 -55.65 -5.60 -10.87
CA LYS A 54 -55.80 -5.77 -9.41
C LYS A 54 -54.65 -6.59 -8.82
N GLY A 55 -54.41 -6.46 -7.51
CA GLY A 55 -53.43 -7.27 -6.79
C GLY A 55 -51.98 -7.12 -7.30
N PRO A 56 -51.18 -8.21 -7.37
CA PRO A 56 -49.78 -8.18 -7.76
C PRO A 56 -49.52 -7.56 -9.15
N LYS A 57 -50.44 -7.78 -10.11
CA LYS A 57 -50.35 -7.21 -11.46
C LYS A 57 -50.41 -5.68 -11.46
N LYS A 58 -51.21 -5.09 -10.57
CA LYS A 58 -51.27 -3.63 -10.36
C LYS A 58 -49.97 -3.09 -9.78
N THR A 59 -49.35 -3.83 -8.86
CA THR A 59 -48.05 -3.45 -8.27
C THR A 59 -46.94 -3.49 -9.31
N LEU A 60 -46.91 -4.52 -10.16
CA LEU A 60 -45.95 -4.65 -11.25
C LEU A 60 -46.11 -3.50 -12.27
N ALA A 61 -47.34 -3.23 -12.71
CA ALA A 61 -47.63 -2.11 -13.61
C ALA A 61 -47.19 -0.76 -13.03
N ARG A 62 -47.32 -0.56 -11.71
CA ARG A 62 -46.84 0.66 -11.04
C ARG A 62 -45.31 0.77 -11.07
N ILE A 63 -44.59 -0.33 -10.87
CA ILE A 63 -43.11 -0.35 -10.91
C ILE A 63 -42.63 -0.05 -12.33
N GLU A 64 -43.21 -0.70 -13.34
CA GLU A 64 -42.89 -0.51 -14.76
C GLU A 64 -43.12 0.95 -15.18
N VAL A 65 -44.31 1.51 -14.89
CA VAL A 65 -44.62 2.92 -15.20
C VAL A 65 -43.67 3.87 -14.48
N ARG A 66 -43.30 3.57 -13.23
CA ARG A 66 -42.36 4.41 -12.48
C ARG A 66 -40.96 4.40 -13.08
N GLY A 67 -40.48 3.26 -13.58
CA GLY A 67 -39.21 3.15 -14.30
C GLY A 67 -39.19 3.98 -15.59
N VAL A 68 -40.25 3.86 -16.40
CA VAL A 68 -40.41 4.65 -17.64
C VAL A 68 -40.49 6.15 -17.34
N ALA A 69 -41.27 6.53 -16.34
CA ALA A 69 -41.45 7.91 -15.91
C ALA A 69 -40.15 8.56 -15.39
N LEU A 70 -39.27 7.78 -14.74
CA LEU A 70 -37.99 8.24 -14.20
C LEU A 70 -37.04 8.75 -15.31
N ILE A 71 -37.04 8.08 -16.46
CA ILE A 71 -36.13 8.37 -17.57
C ILE A 71 -36.75 9.29 -18.62
N ALA A 72 -38.05 9.60 -18.51
CA ALA A 72 -38.81 10.30 -19.55
C ALA A 72 -38.28 11.72 -19.87
N ASN A 73 -37.74 12.44 -18.88
CA ASN A 73 -37.11 13.76 -19.07
C ASN A 73 -35.59 13.69 -19.37
N GLY A 74 -34.97 12.50 -19.47
CA GLY A 74 -33.54 12.31 -19.78
C GLY A 74 -32.59 12.26 -18.57
N ALA A 75 -31.38 11.71 -18.78
CA ALA A 75 -30.43 11.40 -17.70
C ALA A 75 -29.99 12.63 -16.87
N ARG A 76 -29.87 13.80 -17.50
CA ARG A 76 -29.52 15.07 -16.83
C ARG A 76 -30.57 15.51 -15.80
N HIS A 77 -31.81 15.05 -15.94
CA HIS A 77 -32.93 15.41 -15.07
C HIS A 77 -33.33 14.30 -14.10
N LEU A 78 -32.58 13.18 -14.05
CA LEU A 78 -32.95 11.99 -13.29
C LEU A 78 -33.09 12.25 -11.78
N LEU A 79 -32.17 13.02 -11.20
CA LEU A 79 -32.27 13.49 -9.81
C LEU A 79 -33.50 14.41 -9.63
N LYS A 80 -33.71 15.39 -10.51
CA LYS A 80 -34.89 16.27 -10.43
C LYS A 80 -36.20 15.48 -10.54
N SER A 81 -36.27 14.48 -11.41
CA SER A 81 -37.42 13.59 -11.56
C SER A 81 -37.66 12.71 -10.34
N MET A 82 -36.59 12.24 -9.67
CA MET A 82 -36.68 11.48 -8.42
C MET A 82 -37.24 12.31 -7.26
N TRP A 83 -36.77 13.54 -7.11
CA TRP A 83 -37.06 14.40 -5.95
C TRP A 83 -38.31 15.26 -6.13
N SER A 84 -38.51 15.84 -7.31
CA SER A 84 -39.60 16.78 -7.60
C SER A 84 -40.73 16.17 -8.43
N GLY A 85 -40.46 15.13 -9.23
CA GLY A 85 -41.46 14.50 -10.11
C GLY A 85 -41.19 14.70 -11.61
N VAL A 86 -42.01 14.08 -12.45
CA VAL A 86 -41.87 14.14 -13.92
C VAL A 86 -42.42 15.46 -14.44
N GLN A 87 -41.65 16.14 -15.28
CA GLN A 87 -42.06 17.37 -15.95
C GLN A 87 -42.81 17.00 -17.23
N LEU A 88 -44.15 16.98 -17.19
CA LEU A 88 -45.00 16.55 -18.31
C LEU A 88 -44.98 17.56 -19.47
N ASP A 89 -44.68 18.82 -19.17
CA ASP A 89 -44.52 19.94 -20.10
C ASP A 89 -43.13 20.02 -20.76
N ALA A 90 -42.21 19.11 -20.42
CA ALA A 90 -40.84 19.07 -20.93
C ALA A 90 -40.42 17.65 -21.37
N LEU A 91 -41.35 16.89 -21.94
CA LEU A 91 -41.09 15.52 -22.40
C LEU A 91 -40.51 15.44 -23.82
N ARG A 92 -40.78 16.45 -24.66
CA ARG A 92 -40.16 16.53 -26.00
C ARG A 92 -38.65 16.68 -25.93
N GLY A 93 -37.97 16.03 -26.86
CA GLY A 93 -36.51 15.95 -26.89
C GLY A 93 -35.91 14.98 -25.87
N GLY A 94 -36.72 14.41 -24.95
CA GLY A 94 -36.32 13.34 -24.04
C GLY A 94 -36.08 12.00 -24.75
N PRO A 95 -35.52 11.00 -24.05
CA PRO A 95 -35.13 9.72 -24.65
C PRO A 95 -36.32 8.89 -25.16
N LEU A 96 -37.55 9.17 -24.68
CA LEU A 96 -38.78 8.49 -25.10
C LEU A 96 -39.55 9.21 -26.22
N ASP A 97 -39.13 10.42 -26.59
CA ASP A 97 -39.77 11.21 -27.64
C ASP A 97 -39.44 10.68 -29.04
N LYS A 98 -40.50 10.32 -29.78
CA LYS A 98 -40.41 9.85 -31.17
C LYS A 98 -40.51 10.97 -32.20
N ARG A 99 -40.57 12.23 -31.78
CA ARG A 99 -40.63 13.42 -32.65
C ARG A 99 -41.71 13.29 -33.74
N GLY A 100 -42.89 12.81 -33.36
CA GLY A 100 -44.02 12.61 -34.28
C GLY A 100 -43.92 11.39 -35.21
N ALA A 101 -42.78 10.69 -35.27
CA ALA A 101 -42.60 9.51 -36.14
C ALA A 101 -43.33 8.24 -35.64
N GLY A 102 -44.02 8.34 -34.48
CA GLY A 102 -44.81 7.28 -33.86
C GLY A 102 -46.04 6.89 -34.68
N SER A 103 -47.17 7.50 -34.34
CA SER A 103 -48.42 7.38 -35.11
C SER A 103 -48.60 8.47 -36.16
N ARG A 104 -47.84 9.57 -36.05
CA ARG A 104 -48.04 10.83 -36.78
C ARG A 104 -49.39 11.53 -36.55
N ILE A 105 -50.31 10.91 -35.81
CA ILE A 105 -51.56 11.52 -35.37
C ILE A 105 -51.29 12.75 -34.50
N LEU A 106 -50.25 12.73 -33.65
CA LEU A 106 -49.81 13.90 -32.90
C LEU A 106 -48.47 14.41 -33.46
N GLY A 107 -48.48 15.64 -34.01
CA GLY A 107 -47.33 16.29 -34.63
C GLY A 107 -46.25 16.78 -33.65
N VAL A 108 -45.19 17.42 -34.16
CA VAL A 108 -44.00 17.88 -33.39
C VAL A 108 -44.00 19.19 -32.56
N ASP A 109 -44.76 20.26 -32.73
CA ASP A 109 -46.14 20.32 -33.11
C ASP A 109 -47.04 20.37 -31.87
N GLY A 110 -47.55 19.19 -31.51
CA GLY A 110 -48.55 19.04 -30.47
C GLY A 110 -49.98 19.21 -31.00
N ARG A 111 -50.15 19.41 -32.32
CA ARG A 111 -51.45 19.41 -33.01
C ARG A 111 -51.78 18.02 -33.53
N VAL A 112 -53.08 17.74 -33.60
CA VAL A 112 -53.60 16.46 -34.09
C VAL A 112 -53.78 16.55 -35.61
N ASN A 113 -53.37 15.52 -36.32
CA ASN A 113 -53.62 15.34 -37.74
C ASN A 113 -54.78 14.35 -37.92
N GLU A 114 -55.95 14.85 -38.32
CA GLU A 114 -57.15 14.04 -38.57
C GLU A 114 -57.00 13.05 -39.72
N ASP A 115 -56.21 13.39 -40.74
CA ASP A 115 -55.97 12.48 -41.87
C ASP A 115 -55.25 11.21 -41.41
N GLU A 116 -54.41 11.31 -40.37
CA GLU A 116 -53.74 10.15 -39.77
C GLU A 116 -54.67 9.31 -38.89
N ILE A 117 -55.75 9.89 -38.35
CA ILE A 117 -56.82 9.14 -37.65
C ILE A 117 -57.68 8.40 -38.68
N ALA A 118 -58.01 9.05 -39.80
CA ALA A 118 -58.70 8.40 -40.92
C ALA A 118 -57.85 7.25 -41.49
N ARG A 119 -56.54 7.45 -41.63
CA ARG A 119 -55.60 6.41 -42.03
C ARG A 119 -55.51 5.29 -41.00
N LEU A 120 -55.51 5.57 -39.69
CA LEU A 120 -55.55 4.52 -38.67
C LEU A 120 -56.74 3.58 -38.92
N ALA A 121 -57.92 4.13 -39.20
CA ALA A 121 -59.12 3.35 -39.49
C ALA A 121 -58.97 2.41 -40.69
N SER A 122 -58.15 2.75 -41.70
CA SER A 122 -57.95 1.91 -42.88
C SER A 122 -57.15 0.63 -42.61
N PHE A 123 -56.49 0.51 -41.45
CA PHE A 123 -55.80 -0.71 -41.01
C PHE A 123 -56.71 -1.65 -40.20
N GLY A 124 -57.88 -1.17 -39.80
CA GLY A 124 -58.82 -1.90 -38.96
C GLY A 124 -60.02 -2.43 -39.74
N ARG A 125 -61.00 -2.91 -38.99
CA ARG A 125 -62.30 -3.38 -39.49
C ARG A 125 -63.40 -3.08 -38.49
N ASN A 126 -64.64 -3.43 -38.82
CA ASN A 126 -65.76 -3.28 -37.90
C ASN A 126 -65.75 -4.39 -36.85
N TYR A 127 -65.81 -4.00 -35.59
CA TYR A 127 -65.90 -4.88 -34.42
C TYR A 127 -67.26 -4.74 -33.74
N PRO A 128 -67.79 -5.80 -33.11
CA PRO A 128 -68.99 -5.70 -32.29
C PRO A 128 -68.72 -4.82 -31.06
N ASP A 129 -69.48 -3.75 -30.87
CA ASP A 129 -69.40 -2.94 -29.64
C ASP A 129 -70.11 -3.71 -28.51
N PRO A 130 -69.44 -3.92 -27.35
CA PRO A 130 -70.08 -4.48 -26.16
C PRO A 130 -71.37 -3.78 -25.71
N ASN A 131 -71.57 -2.52 -26.12
CA ASN A 131 -72.78 -1.73 -25.84
C ASN A 131 -73.86 -1.83 -26.94
N GLY A 132 -73.63 -2.65 -27.99
CA GLY A 132 -74.54 -2.88 -29.11
C GLY A 132 -74.09 -2.22 -30.43
N GLY A 133 -74.31 -2.91 -31.56
CA GLY A 133 -73.92 -2.44 -32.90
C GLY A 133 -72.49 -2.86 -33.31
N THR A 134 -71.99 -2.29 -34.41
CA THR A 134 -70.60 -2.47 -34.87
C THR A 134 -69.91 -1.15 -35.13
N GLU A 135 -68.63 -1.02 -34.79
CA GLU A 135 -67.84 0.20 -34.97
C GLU A 135 -66.44 -0.10 -35.53
N PRO A 136 -65.78 0.85 -36.21
CA PRO A 136 -64.41 0.67 -36.70
C PRO A 136 -63.41 0.64 -35.54
N GLY A 137 -62.51 -0.35 -35.58
CA GLY A 137 -61.49 -0.55 -34.56
C GLY A 137 -60.33 -1.40 -35.06
N LEU A 138 -59.28 -1.49 -34.23
CA LEU A 138 -58.10 -2.31 -34.52
C LEU A 138 -57.80 -3.27 -33.36
N ASN A 139 -57.62 -4.56 -33.64
CA ASN A 139 -57.07 -5.50 -32.65
C ASN A 139 -55.53 -5.45 -32.59
N ALA A 140 -54.93 -6.36 -31.81
CA ALA A 140 -53.48 -6.37 -31.60
C ALA A 140 -52.67 -6.56 -32.90
N SER A 141 -53.07 -7.48 -33.78
CA SER A 141 -52.35 -7.75 -35.02
C SER A 141 -52.49 -6.61 -36.05
N GLU A 142 -53.67 -5.99 -36.14
CA GLU A 142 -53.92 -4.82 -36.99
C GLU A 142 -53.12 -3.60 -36.52
N ILE A 143 -53.00 -3.41 -35.20
CA ILE A 143 -52.12 -2.40 -34.60
C ILE A 143 -50.65 -2.65 -34.96
N GLU A 144 -50.18 -3.90 -34.96
CA GLU A 144 -48.81 -4.23 -35.38
C GLU A 144 -48.56 -3.88 -36.85
N ILE A 145 -49.53 -4.12 -37.73
CA ILE A 145 -49.45 -3.75 -39.15
C ILE A 145 -49.36 -2.22 -39.29
N PHE A 146 -50.24 -1.48 -38.61
CA PHE A 146 -50.22 -0.02 -38.59
C PHE A 146 -48.88 0.55 -38.11
N MET A 147 -48.33 0.02 -37.02
CA MET A 147 -47.03 0.45 -36.48
C MET A 147 -45.88 0.15 -37.44
N ARG A 148 -45.88 -1.04 -38.06
CA ARG A 148 -44.85 -1.44 -39.03
C ARG A 148 -44.86 -0.52 -40.25
N ASP A 149 -46.04 -0.18 -40.75
CA ASP A 149 -46.18 0.74 -41.89
C ASP A 149 -45.71 2.16 -41.54
N ASN A 150 -46.03 2.65 -40.33
CA ASN A 150 -45.52 3.94 -39.85
C ASN A 150 -43.99 3.99 -39.69
N LEU A 151 -43.37 2.92 -39.18
CA LEU A 151 -41.92 2.81 -39.10
C LEU A 151 -41.27 2.83 -40.48
N LYS A 152 -41.84 2.08 -41.44
CA LYS A 152 -41.39 2.09 -42.83
C LYS A 152 -41.48 3.50 -43.43
N ARG A 153 -42.60 4.19 -43.18
CA ARG A 153 -42.84 5.57 -43.64
C ARG A 153 -41.94 6.61 -42.97
N ALA A 154 -41.43 6.33 -41.78
CA ALA A 154 -40.48 7.18 -41.07
C ALA A 154 -39.05 7.12 -41.65
N GLY A 155 -38.68 6.03 -42.34
CA GLY A 155 -37.39 5.92 -43.04
C GLY A 155 -36.21 6.31 -42.15
N ASN A 156 -35.32 7.18 -42.65
CA ASN A 156 -34.13 7.66 -41.93
C ASN A 156 -34.44 8.50 -40.68
N ALA A 157 -35.69 8.96 -40.49
CA ALA A 157 -36.11 9.65 -39.27
C ALA A 157 -36.41 8.67 -38.11
N ALA A 158 -36.57 7.37 -38.39
CA ALA A 158 -36.74 6.35 -37.37
C ALA A 158 -35.40 6.01 -36.70
N ARG A 159 -35.29 6.20 -35.38
CA ARG A 159 -34.11 5.78 -34.62
C ARG A 159 -34.17 4.29 -34.32
N TRP A 160 -33.01 3.67 -34.09
CA TRP A 160 -32.88 2.22 -33.84
C TRP A 160 -33.77 1.70 -32.71
N TYR A 161 -34.09 2.54 -31.72
CA TYR A 161 -34.92 2.19 -30.56
C TYR A 161 -36.42 2.51 -30.73
N TYR A 162 -36.85 3.15 -31.83
CA TYR A 162 -38.27 3.47 -32.07
C TYR A 162 -39.17 2.23 -32.16
N PRO A 163 -38.77 1.12 -32.82
CA PRO A 163 -39.56 -0.11 -32.81
C PRO A 163 -39.77 -0.67 -31.41
N LEU A 164 -38.76 -0.53 -30.53
CA LEU A 164 -38.87 -0.95 -29.13
C LEU A 164 -39.86 -0.07 -28.38
N LEU A 165 -39.79 1.26 -28.52
CA LEU A 165 -40.71 2.19 -27.86
C LEU A 165 -42.17 1.98 -28.30
N MET A 166 -42.42 1.71 -29.58
CA MET A 166 -43.78 1.50 -30.11
C MET A 166 -44.47 0.27 -29.53
N LYS A 167 -43.72 -0.79 -29.18
CA LYS A 167 -44.26 -1.98 -28.50
C LYS A 167 -44.90 -1.66 -27.14
N PHE A 168 -44.56 -0.51 -26.56
CA PHE A 168 -45.08 -0.07 -25.26
C PHE A 168 -46.11 1.06 -25.34
N GLU A 169 -46.55 1.47 -26.54
CA GLU A 169 -47.54 2.55 -26.71
C GLU A 169 -48.90 2.03 -27.15
N TRP A 170 -49.01 1.55 -28.39
CA TRP A 170 -50.29 1.12 -28.95
C TRP A 170 -50.84 -0.17 -28.34
N PRO A 171 -50.01 -1.21 -28.07
CA PRO A 171 -50.46 -2.38 -27.33
C PRO A 171 -50.92 -2.05 -25.91
N ILE A 172 -50.27 -1.05 -25.26
CA ILE A 172 -50.68 -0.57 -23.94
C ILE A 172 -52.00 0.20 -24.02
N LEU A 173 -52.20 1.05 -25.03
CA LEU A 173 -53.48 1.72 -25.29
C LEU A 173 -54.59 0.70 -25.55
N LEU A 174 -54.36 -0.35 -26.35
CA LEU A 174 -55.29 -1.47 -26.51
C LEU A 174 -55.57 -2.19 -25.17
N LYS A 175 -54.55 -2.40 -24.35
CA LYS A 175 -54.70 -3.03 -23.02
C LYS A 175 -55.47 -2.16 -22.03
N ILE A 176 -55.38 -0.84 -22.11
CA ILE A 176 -56.06 0.07 -21.19
C ILE A 176 -57.46 0.41 -21.72
N MET A 177 -57.53 0.90 -22.95
CA MET A 177 -58.72 1.43 -23.61
C MET A 177 -59.38 0.43 -24.58
N GLY A 178 -58.87 -0.77 -24.78
CA GLY A 178 -59.57 -1.73 -25.64
C GLY A 178 -60.96 -2.09 -25.11
N LYS A 179 -61.90 -2.29 -26.04
CA LYS A 179 -63.22 -2.89 -25.82
C LYS A 179 -63.14 -4.39 -26.10
N GLY A 180 -64.00 -5.19 -25.48
CA GLY A 180 -64.00 -6.65 -25.61
C GLY A 180 -62.92 -7.37 -24.80
N GLU A 181 -62.88 -8.69 -24.88
CA GLU A 181 -61.93 -9.57 -24.18
C GLU A 181 -61.29 -10.60 -25.12
N GLY A 182 -60.12 -11.13 -24.75
CA GLY A 182 -59.40 -12.14 -25.53
C GLY A 182 -59.08 -11.67 -26.96
N GLU A 183 -59.28 -12.56 -27.93
CA GLU A 183 -59.05 -12.32 -29.36
C GLU A 183 -60.01 -11.29 -29.98
N ASN A 184 -61.14 -11.03 -29.32
CA ASN A 184 -62.11 -10.01 -29.73
C ASN A 184 -61.80 -8.63 -29.14
N ARG A 185 -60.65 -8.46 -28.47
CA ARG A 185 -60.25 -7.18 -27.91
C ARG A 185 -59.74 -6.25 -29.01
N TYR A 186 -60.35 -5.08 -29.12
CA TYR A 186 -59.98 -4.06 -30.12
C TYR A 186 -59.96 -2.65 -29.54
N LEU A 187 -59.23 -1.76 -30.19
CA LEU A 187 -59.14 -0.35 -29.87
C LEU A 187 -60.06 0.43 -30.83
N SER A 188 -61.13 1.02 -30.31
CA SER A 188 -62.08 1.81 -31.09
C SER A 188 -61.40 3.04 -31.69
N VAL A 189 -61.61 3.29 -32.98
CA VAL A 189 -61.12 4.51 -33.66
C VAL A 189 -61.77 5.75 -33.06
N ALA A 190 -63.03 5.67 -32.63
CA ALA A 190 -63.73 6.77 -31.96
C ALA A 190 -63.08 7.11 -30.61
N ASP A 191 -62.77 6.10 -29.79
CA ASP A 191 -62.08 6.32 -28.51
C ASP A 191 -60.67 6.92 -28.70
N VAL A 192 -59.96 6.52 -29.77
CA VAL A 192 -58.67 7.13 -30.15
C VAL A 192 -58.86 8.58 -30.56
N ARG A 193 -59.86 8.87 -31.40
CA ARG A 193 -60.17 10.25 -31.83
C ARG A 193 -60.48 11.15 -30.63
N THR A 194 -61.31 10.69 -29.69
CA THR A 194 -61.64 11.42 -28.46
C THR A 194 -60.40 11.66 -27.60
N LEU A 195 -59.53 10.65 -27.42
CA LEU A 195 -58.29 10.81 -26.66
C LEU A 195 -57.35 11.86 -27.27
N PHE A 196 -57.19 11.87 -28.59
CA PHE A 196 -56.24 12.76 -29.24
C PHE A 196 -56.77 14.19 -29.37
N ASN A 197 -58.02 14.38 -29.81
CA ASN A 197 -58.59 15.71 -30.03
C ASN A 197 -59.11 16.36 -28.76
N GLU A 198 -59.98 15.64 -28.07
CA GLU A 198 -60.68 16.18 -26.91
C GLU A 198 -59.85 16.02 -25.64
N ARG A 199 -58.80 15.17 -25.67
CA ARG A 199 -57.95 14.87 -24.51
C ARG A 199 -58.79 14.32 -23.35
N LYS A 200 -59.80 13.53 -23.71
CA LYS A 200 -60.75 12.91 -22.79
C LYS A 200 -60.63 11.40 -22.82
N PHE A 201 -61.01 10.79 -21.71
CA PHE A 201 -61.10 9.34 -21.62
C PHE A 201 -62.55 8.89 -21.74
N PRO A 202 -62.81 7.71 -22.33
CA PRO A 202 -64.12 7.09 -22.27
C PRO A 202 -64.54 6.80 -20.83
N ASP A 203 -65.84 6.85 -20.54
CA ASP A 203 -66.40 6.75 -19.17
C ASP A 203 -65.91 5.52 -18.39
N ARG A 204 -65.72 4.38 -19.07
CA ARG A 204 -65.18 3.15 -18.46
C ARG A 204 -63.79 3.33 -17.85
N ILE A 205 -62.97 4.20 -18.43
CA ILE A 205 -61.61 4.50 -17.94
C ILE A 205 -61.66 5.53 -16.82
N ASN A 206 -62.53 6.53 -16.95
CA ASN A 206 -62.82 7.49 -15.88
C ASN A 206 -63.27 6.78 -14.60
N GLN A 207 -64.16 5.77 -14.72
CA GLN A 207 -64.62 4.97 -13.59
C GLN A 207 -63.48 4.16 -12.92
N ARG A 208 -62.56 3.61 -13.69
CA ARG A 208 -61.37 2.91 -13.15
C ARG A 208 -60.44 3.87 -12.41
N LEU A 209 -60.25 5.07 -12.96
CA LEU A 209 -59.40 6.12 -12.40
C LEU A 209 -59.95 6.69 -11.07
N THR A 210 -61.27 6.82 -10.94
CA THR A 210 -61.93 7.35 -9.73
C THR A 210 -62.17 6.29 -8.64
N SER A 211 -62.06 5.00 -8.97
CA SER A 211 -62.16 3.91 -7.99
C SER A 211 -60.86 3.74 -7.17
N GLN A 212 -60.75 4.42 -6.01
CA GLN A 212 -59.59 4.27 -5.12
C GLN A 212 -59.96 3.86 -3.68
N PRO A 213 -59.32 2.82 -3.12
CA PRO A 213 -59.28 2.62 -1.67
C PRO A 213 -58.21 3.54 -1.05
N VAL A 214 -58.60 4.35 -0.08
CA VAL A 214 -57.70 5.21 0.69
C VAL A 214 -56.92 4.37 1.70
N LEU A 215 -55.58 4.42 1.66
CA LEU A 215 -54.72 3.73 2.62
C LEU A 215 -54.76 4.42 4.00
N SER A 216 -54.85 3.62 5.07
CA SER A 216 -54.88 4.13 6.44
C SER A 216 -53.55 4.79 6.83
N ALA A 217 -53.56 5.61 7.89
CA ALA A 217 -52.35 6.29 8.39
C ALA A 217 -51.21 5.30 8.75
N CYS A 218 -51.55 4.13 9.29
CA CYS A 218 -50.61 3.05 9.62
C CYS A 218 -49.88 2.48 8.38
N GLN A 219 -50.59 2.36 7.25
CA GLN A 219 -50.00 1.89 6.00
C GLN A 219 -49.05 2.93 5.36
N ARG A 220 -49.23 4.22 5.67
CA ARG A 220 -48.33 5.30 5.23
C ARG A 220 -47.01 5.31 6.01
N THR A 221 -47.05 5.15 7.32
CA THR A 221 -45.85 5.06 8.17
C THR A 221 -45.02 3.81 7.86
N LEU A 222 -45.64 2.63 7.71
CA LEU A 222 -44.95 1.41 7.30
C LEU A 222 -44.24 1.55 5.94
N ARG A 223 -44.87 2.23 4.97
CA ARG A 223 -44.25 2.50 3.66
C ARG A 223 -43.10 3.51 3.73
N ALA A 224 -43.18 4.52 4.60
CA ALA A 224 -42.09 5.47 4.80
C ALA A 224 -40.88 4.79 5.45
N ALA A 225 -41.11 3.97 6.48
CA ALA A 225 -40.09 3.14 7.11
C ALA A 225 -39.44 2.16 6.10
N ALA A 226 -40.24 1.48 5.28
CA ALA A 226 -39.72 0.58 4.25
C ALA A 226 -38.89 1.31 3.17
N LYS A 227 -39.29 2.53 2.76
CA LYS A 227 -38.51 3.36 1.83
C LYS A 227 -37.19 3.83 2.45
N LEU A 228 -37.20 4.23 3.71
CA LEU A 228 -36.00 4.61 4.44
C LEU A 228 -35.06 3.42 4.59
N ALA A 229 -35.57 2.25 4.97
CA ALA A 229 -34.81 1.01 5.03
C ALA A 229 -34.21 0.65 3.66
N ALA A 230 -34.99 0.72 2.58
CA ALA A 230 -34.48 0.46 1.23
C ALA A 230 -33.41 1.46 0.79
N LEU A 231 -33.55 2.74 1.15
CA LEU A 231 -32.53 3.76 0.89
C LEU A 231 -31.24 3.50 1.67
N LEU A 232 -31.35 3.15 2.96
CA LEU A 232 -30.21 2.81 3.80
C LEU A 232 -29.51 1.54 3.31
N ILE A 233 -30.27 0.54 2.85
CA ILE A 233 -29.71 -0.66 2.21
C ILE A 233 -28.99 -0.30 0.91
N ALA A 234 -29.60 0.54 0.05
CA ALA A 234 -28.99 0.96 -1.20
C ALA A 234 -27.70 1.77 -0.98
N LEU A 235 -27.69 2.67 0.01
CA LEU A 235 -26.49 3.41 0.42
C LEU A 235 -25.43 2.47 1.00
N GLY A 236 -25.82 1.54 1.87
CA GLY A 236 -24.91 0.53 2.42
C GLY A 236 -24.27 -0.34 1.34
N LEU A 237 -25.05 -0.77 0.34
CA LEU A 237 -24.55 -1.52 -0.81
C LEU A 237 -23.64 -0.68 -1.71
N ALA A 238 -23.99 0.58 -1.98
CA ALA A 238 -23.14 1.49 -2.76
C ALA A 238 -21.80 1.74 -2.05
N THR A 239 -21.82 1.96 -0.73
CA THR A 239 -20.60 2.09 0.08
C THR A 239 -19.79 0.80 0.06
N LEU A 240 -20.43 -0.37 0.19
CA LEU A 240 -19.76 -1.67 0.13
C LEU A 240 -19.07 -1.88 -1.23
N VAL A 241 -19.76 -1.57 -2.33
CA VAL A 241 -19.19 -1.62 -3.69
C VAL A 241 -18.02 -0.65 -3.81
N ALA A 242 -18.15 0.58 -3.29
CA ALA A 242 -17.08 1.56 -3.32
C ALA A 242 -15.84 1.09 -2.54
N VAL A 243 -16.01 0.56 -1.32
CA VAL A 243 -14.89 0.04 -0.50
C VAL A 243 -14.25 -1.20 -1.15
N ALA A 244 -15.03 -2.06 -1.78
CA ALA A 244 -14.51 -3.28 -2.41
C ALA A 244 -13.80 -3.03 -3.73
N GLU A 245 -14.40 -2.23 -4.61
CA GLU A 245 -13.91 -2.04 -5.97
C GLU A 245 -13.00 -0.80 -6.11
N PHE A 246 -13.13 0.18 -5.20
CA PHE A 246 -12.40 1.46 -5.21
C PHE A 246 -11.84 1.84 -3.82
N PRO A 247 -11.08 0.93 -3.16
CA PRO A 247 -10.63 1.13 -1.77
C PRO A 247 -9.76 2.39 -1.62
N ASP A 248 -8.90 2.68 -2.60
CA ASP A 248 -7.97 3.81 -2.52
C ASP A 248 -8.71 5.15 -2.59
N GLN A 249 -9.71 5.26 -3.47
CA GLN A 249 -10.56 6.45 -3.60
C GLN A 249 -11.39 6.68 -2.33
N VAL A 250 -11.89 5.61 -1.71
CA VAL A 250 -12.63 5.70 -0.44
C VAL A 250 -11.69 6.08 0.70
N ARG A 251 -10.51 5.47 0.79
CA ARG A 251 -9.53 5.76 1.83
C ARG A 251 -9.13 7.24 1.83
N ALA A 252 -8.94 7.83 0.66
CA ALA A 252 -8.53 9.23 0.51
C ALA A 252 -9.56 10.26 1.03
N ILE A 253 -10.84 9.90 1.14
CA ILE A 253 -11.91 10.80 1.62
C ILE A 253 -12.37 10.49 3.05
N LEU A 254 -11.87 9.42 3.66
CA LEU A 254 -12.24 9.02 5.01
C LEU A 254 -11.38 9.74 6.06
N PRO A 255 -11.94 10.02 7.26
CA PRO A 255 -11.14 10.40 8.41
C PRO A 255 -10.07 9.35 8.71
N GLU A 256 -8.90 9.76 9.21
CA GLU A 256 -7.72 8.90 9.42
C GLU A 256 -8.04 7.58 10.14
N LYS A 257 -8.79 7.62 11.25
CA LYS A 257 -9.21 6.42 12.00
C LYS A 257 -10.08 5.46 11.18
N ALA A 258 -10.91 5.97 10.28
CA ALA A 258 -11.74 5.16 9.40
C ALA A 258 -10.95 4.67 8.16
N ALA A 259 -9.94 5.42 7.73
CA ALA A 259 -9.04 5.00 6.65
C ALA A 259 -8.15 3.81 7.05
N GLN A 260 -7.82 3.68 8.35
CA GLN A 260 -6.97 2.60 8.88
C GLN A 260 -7.54 1.20 8.72
N VAL A 261 -8.87 1.04 8.55
CA VAL A 261 -9.49 -0.30 8.32
C VAL A 261 -9.50 -0.73 6.86
N ILE A 262 -9.03 0.13 5.96
CA ILE A 262 -8.84 -0.14 4.52
C ILE A 262 -7.34 -0.38 4.31
N PRO A 263 -6.91 -1.34 3.46
CA PRO A 263 -5.49 -1.54 3.18
C PRO A 263 -4.81 -0.27 2.66
N PRO A 264 -3.49 -0.08 2.92
CA PRO A 264 -2.74 1.01 2.31
C PRO A 264 -2.69 0.82 0.79
N PRO A 265 -2.74 1.90 0.01
CA PRO A 265 -2.52 1.81 -1.43
C PRO A 265 -1.09 1.31 -1.67
N LEU A 266 -0.92 0.50 -2.72
CA LEU A 266 0.38 -0.04 -3.13
C LEU A 266 0.68 0.38 -4.57
N PRO A 267 1.95 0.66 -4.93
CA PRO A 267 2.33 1.01 -6.29
C PRO A 267 1.84 -0.05 -7.29
N GLU A 268 1.55 0.38 -8.51
CA GLU A 268 1.23 -0.54 -9.60
C GLU A 268 2.45 -1.39 -9.93
N LEU A 269 2.24 -2.70 -10.14
CA LEU A 269 3.29 -3.60 -10.60
C LEU A 269 3.65 -3.21 -12.04
N ARG A 270 4.93 -2.97 -12.31
CA ARG A 270 5.40 -2.70 -13.68
C ARG A 270 5.98 -3.96 -14.29
N GLU A 271 5.77 -4.10 -15.59
CA GLU A 271 6.34 -5.20 -16.35
C GLU A 271 7.87 -5.09 -16.41
N THR A 272 8.55 -6.16 -15.97
CA THR A 272 10.00 -6.31 -16.09
C THR A 272 10.32 -7.04 -17.38
N THR A 273 11.03 -6.38 -18.30
CA THR A 273 11.44 -6.98 -19.58
C THR A 273 12.67 -7.88 -19.42
N ALA A 274 13.55 -7.56 -18.46
CA ALA A 274 14.72 -8.35 -18.12
C ALA A 274 15.18 -8.02 -16.69
N ALA A 275 15.79 -8.99 -16.00
CA ALA A 275 16.37 -8.81 -14.68
C ALA A 275 17.81 -9.33 -14.64
N TYR A 276 18.70 -8.59 -13.95
CA TYR A 276 20.11 -8.90 -13.80
C TYR A 276 20.54 -8.72 -12.35
N TRP A 277 21.26 -9.70 -11.81
CA TRP A 277 22.06 -9.50 -10.61
C TRP A 277 23.47 -9.06 -10.99
N LEU A 278 24.01 -8.09 -10.25
CA LEU A 278 25.37 -7.62 -10.45
C LEU A 278 26.39 -8.57 -9.81
N GLU A 279 27.60 -8.61 -10.39
CA GLU A 279 28.72 -9.36 -9.84
C GLU A 279 29.26 -8.67 -8.58
N GLN A 280 29.28 -9.40 -7.46
CA GLN A 280 29.74 -8.86 -6.17
C GLN A 280 30.62 -9.84 -5.37
N ASN A 281 31.33 -10.74 -6.06
CA ASN A 281 32.23 -11.74 -5.49
C ASN A 281 31.52 -12.84 -4.65
N TRP A 282 30.23 -13.06 -4.90
CA TRP A 282 29.45 -14.15 -4.33
C TRP A 282 29.02 -15.12 -5.42
N SER A 283 29.01 -16.41 -5.10
CA SER A 283 28.40 -17.43 -5.95
C SER A 283 26.87 -17.34 -5.88
N LEU A 284 26.20 -18.06 -6.78
CA LEU A 284 24.75 -18.19 -6.76
C LEU A 284 24.23 -18.81 -5.45
N GLU A 285 25.01 -19.73 -4.89
CA GLU A 285 24.72 -20.43 -3.65
C GLU A 285 24.83 -19.48 -2.45
N ASP A 286 25.94 -18.74 -2.35
CA ASP A 286 26.15 -17.72 -1.30
C ASP A 286 24.98 -16.73 -1.26
N ARG A 287 24.62 -16.18 -2.43
CA ARG A 287 23.53 -15.21 -2.58
C ARG A 287 22.19 -15.80 -2.14
N HIS A 288 21.82 -16.96 -2.68
CA HIS A 288 20.54 -17.57 -2.36
C HIS A 288 20.45 -17.95 -0.87
N TRP A 289 21.56 -18.38 -0.28
CA TRP A 289 21.64 -18.66 1.15
C TRP A 289 21.43 -17.38 1.98
N PHE A 290 22.16 -16.31 1.70
CA PHE A 290 21.99 -15.01 2.38
C PHE A 290 20.55 -14.48 2.29
N HIS A 291 19.88 -14.68 1.15
CA HIS A 291 18.50 -14.24 0.93
C HIS A 291 17.47 -14.92 1.85
N HIS A 292 17.68 -16.19 2.21
CA HIS A 292 16.64 -17.06 2.79
C HIS A 292 17.05 -17.81 4.06
N THR A 293 18.27 -17.64 4.56
CA THR A 293 18.68 -18.22 5.84
C THR A 293 18.02 -17.48 7.01
N SER A 294 17.52 -18.24 7.99
CA SER A 294 16.86 -17.69 9.18
C SER A 294 17.88 -17.13 10.16
N GLN A 295 17.64 -15.93 10.67
CA GLN A 295 18.38 -15.33 11.80
C GLN A 295 17.71 -15.63 13.15
N GLY A 296 16.68 -16.48 13.15
CA GLY A 296 15.89 -16.76 14.34
C GLY A 296 14.66 -15.89 14.50
N THR A 297 14.22 -15.24 13.43
CA THR A 297 13.21 -14.17 13.46
C THR A 297 11.81 -14.70 13.21
N ALA A 298 10.85 -14.24 13.99
CA ALA A 298 9.42 -14.50 13.88
C ALA A 298 8.66 -13.17 13.69
N THR A 299 9.05 -12.38 12.68
CA THR A 299 8.55 -11.03 12.42
C THR A 299 7.03 -10.95 12.26
N PHE A 300 6.40 -12.00 11.74
CA PHE A 300 4.94 -12.03 11.60
C PHE A 300 4.29 -12.70 12.81
N PRO A 301 3.17 -12.16 13.33
CA PRO A 301 2.57 -12.60 14.59
C PRO A 301 1.83 -13.94 14.49
N VAL A 302 1.88 -14.61 13.33
CA VAL A 302 1.22 -15.88 13.06
C VAL A 302 2.26 -16.94 12.64
N PRO A 303 2.00 -18.23 12.89
CA PRO A 303 2.82 -19.32 12.37
C PRO A 303 2.99 -19.28 10.85
N TYR A 304 4.08 -19.88 10.35
CA TYR A 304 4.41 -19.95 8.92
C TYR A 304 3.23 -20.45 8.08
N GLY A 305 2.65 -21.61 8.44
CA GLY A 305 1.53 -22.19 7.69
C GLY A 305 0.28 -21.30 7.66
N TRP A 306 0.09 -20.46 8.68
CA TRP A 306 -1.03 -19.52 8.72
C TRP A 306 -0.74 -18.32 7.82
N PHE A 307 0.48 -17.78 7.84
CA PHE A 307 0.89 -16.73 6.93
C PHE A 307 0.70 -17.14 5.46
N MET A 308 1.10 -18.37 5.12
CA MET A 308 0.87 -18.95 3.79
C MET A 308 -0.62 -19.07 3.42
N ALA A 309 -1.51 -19.17 4.42
CA ALA A 309 -2.96 -19.31 4.23
C ALA A 309 -3.73 -17.97 4.24
N LEU A 310 -3.07 -16.85 4.56
CA LEU A 310 -3.67 -15.52 4.63
C LEU A 310 -3.99 -14.97 3.24
N GLU A 311 -5.20 -14.43 3.09
CA GLU A 311 -5.64 -13.73 1.88
C GLU A 311 -5.27 -12.25 1.95
N GLN A 312 -5.04 -11.61 0.80
CA GLN A 312 -4.84 -10.17 0.73
C GLN A 312 -6.01 -9.41 1.40
N PRO A 313 -5.74 -8.28 2.10
CA PRO A 313 -6.74 -7.47 2.79
C PRO A 313 -7.63 -6.64 1.85
N ARG A 314 -8.02 -7.20 0.69
CA ARG A 314 -8.89 -6.54 -0.29
C ARG A 314 -10.27 -7.15 -0.27
N LEU A 315 -11.33 -6.36 -0.12
CA LEU A 315 -12.70 -6.85 -0.35
C LEU A 315 -12.93 -6.96 -1.87
N SER A 316 -13.60 -8.03 -2.31
CA SER A 316 -14.01 -8.20 -3.71
C SER A 316 -15.40 -8.83 -3.73
N LEU A 317 -16.29 -8.28 -4.56
CA LEU A 317 -17.66 -8.78 -4.68
C LEU A 317 -17.79 -9.88 -5.74
N PHE A 318 -16.85 -9.94 -6.67
CA PHE A 318 -16.93 -10.80 -7.86
C PHE A 318 -15.78 -11.81 -7.99
N SER A 319 -14.75 -11.71 -7.14
CA SER A 319 -13.58 -12.60 -7.15
C SER A 319 -13.07 -12.92 -5.75
N ARG A 320 -12.28 -13.98 -5.62
CA ARG A 320 -11.52 -14.23 -4.38
C ARG A 320 -10.28 -13.33 -4.38
N PRO A 321 -9.92 -12.73 -3.24
CA PRO A 321 -8.64 -12.04 -3.12
C PRO A 321 -7.48 -13.01 -3.37
N GLY A 322 -6.36 -12.51 -3.87
CA GLY A 322 -5.12 -13.27 -3.94
C GLY A 322 -4.57 -13.59 -2.55
N MET A 323 -3.47 -14.34 -2.49
CA MET A 323 -2.80 -14.69 -1.24
C MET A 323 -1.82 -13.58 -0.82
N MET A 324 -1.59 -13.43 0.49
CA MET A 324 -0.58 -12.50 1.01
C MET A 324 0.83 -12.82 0.50
N THR A 325 1.09 -14.10 0.21
CA THR A 325 2.37 -14.63 -0.25
C THR A 325 2.53 -14.63 -1.76
N ASP A 326 1.57 -14.08 -2.50
CA ASP A 326 1.70 -13.88 -3.94
C ASP A 326 2.90 -12.95 -4.23
N GLY A 327 3.86 -13.45 -5.00
CA GLY A 327 5.08 -12.71 -5.33
C GLY A 327 4.80 -11.36 -6.01
N ALA A 328 3.79 -11.28 -6.87
CA ALA A 328 3.39 -10.03 -7.51
C ALA A 328 2.77 -9.04 -6.51
N TYR A 329 2.15 -9.52 -5.44
CA TYR A 329 1.64 -8.68 -4.37
C TYR A 329 2.78 -8.17 -3.48
N LEU A 330 3.70 -9.06 -3.07
CA LEU A 330 4.85 -8.70 -2.23
C LEU A 330 5.83 -7.79 -2.96
N GLU A 331 6.00 -7.92 -4.28
CA GLU A 331 6.83 -7.01 -5.07
C GLU A 331 6.36 -5.56 -4.97
N ARG A 332 5.05 -5.31 -4.81
CA ARG A 332 4.51 -3.94 -4.66
C ARG A 332 4.94 -3.28 -3.33
N PHE A 333 5.40 -4.06 -2.35
CA PHE A 333 6.00 -3.52 -1.12
C PHE A 333 7.50 -3.27 -1.24
N GLY A 334 8.14 -3.55 -2.37
CA GLY A 334 9.60 -3.39 -2.51
C GLY A 334 10.40 -4.66 -2.69
N PHE A 335 9.80 -5.82 -2.41
CA PHE A 335 10.53 -7.07 -2.37
C PHE A 335 10.93 -7.56 -3.76
N ILE A 336 12.00 -8.35 -3.81
CA ILE A 336 12.59 -8.86 -5.04
C ILE A 336 12.15 -10.33 -5.22
N PRO A 337 11.52 -10.69 -6.34
CA PRO A 337 11.15 -12.08 -6.62
C PRO A 337 12.37 -13.03 -6.57
N SER A 338 12.19 -14.20 -5.96
CA SER A 338 13.23 -15.23 -5.78
C SER A 338 12.72 -16.62 -6.19
N PRO A 339 13.56 -17.51 -6.77
CA PRO A 339 13.14 -18.87 -7.09
C PRO A 339 13.01 -19.73 -5.83
N GLN A 340 12.26 -20.82 -5.93
CA GLN A 340 12.18 -21.83 -4.85
C GLN A 340 13.52 -22.53 -4.58
N SER A 341 14.30 -22.72 -5.64
CA SER A 341 15.62 -23.35 -5.58
C SER A 341 16.46 -22.86 -6.75
N ILE A 342 17.77 -22.77 -6.53
CA ILE A 342 18.76 -22.50 -7.58
C ILE A 342 19.08 -23.73 -8.43
N ASN A 343 18.71 -24.93 -7.96
CA ASN A 343 18.88 -26.20 -8.68
C ASN A 343 17.72 -26.45 -9.65
N THR A 344 17.52 -25.52 -10.58
CA THR A 344 16.47 -25.57 -11.60
C THR A 344 17.01 -25.13 -12.97
N ASP A 345 16.18 -25.16 -14.01
CA ASP A 345 16.60 -24.82 -15.36
C ASP A 345 16.92 -23.31 -15.51
N ALA A 346 17.81 -22.99 -16.46
CA ALA A 346 18.25 -21.62 -16.70
C ALA A 346 17.10 -20.67 -17.09
N THR A 347 16.02 -21.14 -17.70
CA THR A 347 14.87 -20.29 -18.07
C THR A 347 14.15 -19.80 -16.84
N THR A 348 13.89 -20.69 -15.88
CA THR A 348 13.32 -20.34 -14.58
C THR A 348 14.23 -19.35 -13.84
N LEU A 349 15.53 -19.63 -13.77
CA LEU A 349 16.48 -18.72 -13.12
C LEU A 349 16.58 -17.35 -13.81
N ARG A 350 16.46 -17.28 -15.14
CA ARG A 350 16.46 -16.01 -15.89
C ARG A 350 15.30 -15.10 -15.51
N HIS A 351 14.13 -15.65 -15.21
CA HIS A 351 12.98 -14.86 -14.76
C HIS A 351 13.30 -14.08 -13.47
N PHE A 352 14.08 -14.67 -12.58
CA PHE A 352 14.53 -14.05 -11.33
C PHE A 352 15.88 -13.31 -11.46
N GLY A 353 16.45 -13.25 -12.66
CA GLY A 353 17.76 -12.67 -12.94
C GLY A 353 18.96 -13.52 -12.54
N TYR A 354 18.75 -14.71 -11.96
CA TYR A 354 19.81 -15.63 -11.47
C TYR A 354 20.60 -16.32 -12.58
N ALA A 355 20.08 -16.38 -13.82
CA ALA A 355 20.77 -16.98 -14.97
C ALA A 355 20.96 -16.05 -16.17
N ASN A 356 20.50 -14.79 -16.10
CA ASN A 356 20.81 -13.75 -17.09
C ASN A 356 22.19 -13.15 -16.84
N VAL A 357 23.07 -13.93 -16.23
CA VAL A 357 24.12 -13.36 -15.41
C VAL A 357 25.13 -12.66 -16.29
N TYR A 358 25.37 -11.41 -15.95
CA TYR A 358 26.53 -10.65 -16.33
C TYR A 358 27.83 -11.25 -15.73
N GLU A 359 27.76 -12.38 -15.01
CA GLU A 359 28.90 -13.11 -14.46
C GLU A 359 29.88 -13.54 -15.56
N THR A 360 30.87 -12.69 -15.79
CA THR A 360 32.15 -13.00 -16.42
C THR A 360 32.98 -13.94 -15.56
N THR A 361 32.70 -13.96 -14.24
CA THR A 361 33.35 -14.83 -13.26
C THR A 361 32.32 -15.61 -12.44
N LYS A 362 32.51 -16.91 -12.29
CA LYS A 362 31.76 -17.74 -11.33
C LYS A 362 32.66 -18.00 -10.11
N PRO A 363 32.62 -17.15 -9.07
CA PRO A 363 33.41 -17.39 -7.88
C PRO A 363 32.96 -18.73 -7.24
N PRO A 364 33.89 -19.50 -6.64
CA PRO A 364 33.49 -20.62 -5.79
C PRO A 364 32.69 -20.10 -4.59
N SER A 365 31.86 -20.95 -3.99
CA SER A 365 31.22 -20.64 -2.71
C SER A 365 32.29 -20.23 -1.68
N LEU A 366 32.02 -19.17 -0.93
CA LEU A 366 32.96 -18.66 0.08
C LEU A 366 32.94 -19.50 1.37
N SER A 367 31.96 -20.39 1.53
CA SER A 367 31.93 -21.37 2.61
C SER A 367 31.34 -22.71 2.15
N SER A 368 31.73 -23.76 2.87
CA SER A 368 31.12 -25.09 2.80
C SER A 368 30.38 -25.47 4.10
N ASP A 369 30.24 -24.53 5.02
CA ASP A 369 29.81 -24.79 6.40
C ASP A 369 28.28 -24.88 6.55
N TRP A 370 27.54 -24.37 5.56
CA TRP A 370 26.08 -24.34 5.57
C TRP A 370 25.45 -25.27 4.53
N THR A 371 24.21 -25.66 4.80
CA THR A 371 23.33 -26.29 3.81
C THR A 371 22.58 -25.22 3.01
N GLN A 372 22.13 -25.57 1.80
CA GLN A 372 21.32 -24.67 0.98
C GLN A 372 20.07 -24.22 1.77
N ALA A 373 19.81 -22.90 1.77
CA ALA A 373 18.64 -22.34 2.44
C ALA A 373 17.33 -22.80 1.81
N GLU A 374 16.33 -23.06 2.65
CA GLU A 374 14.99 -23.49 2.22
C GLU A 374 14.16 -22.28 1.75
N ASN A 375 13.81 -22.25 0.46
CA ASN A 375 12.77 -21.35 -0.08
C ASN A 375 11.63 -22.15 -0.72
N VAL A 376 11.15 -23.19 -0.01
CA VAL A 376 10.22 -24.20 -0.55
C VAL A 376 8.95 -23.63 -1.17
N ASP A 377 8.45 -22.51 -0.65
CA ASP A 377 7.24 -21.84 -1.12
C ASP A 377 7.51 -20.67 -2.07
N GLY A 378 8.78 -20.39 -2.41
CA GLY A 378 9.15 -19.37 -3.40
C GLY A 378 8.87 -17.94 -2.94
N LEU A 379 9.08 -17.67 -1.66
CA LEU A 379 8.93 -16.33 -1.11
C LEU A 379 10.02 -15.39 -1.68
N PRO A 380 9.75 -14.08 -1.76
CA PRO A 380 10.73 -13.10 -2.20
C PRO A 380 12.00 -13.07 -1.35
N VAL A 381 13.08 -12.49 -1.90
CA VAL A 381 14.31 -12.20 -1.17
C VAL A 381 13.98 -11.46 0.12
N GLY A 382 14.54 -11.92 1.26
CA GLY A 382 14.29 -11.30 2.55
C GLY A 382 13.33 -12.05 3.45
N PHE A 383 12.80 -13.21 3.04
CA PHE A 383 11.93 -14.05 3.88
C PHE A 383 12.60 -15.38 4.19
N ALA A 384 12.48 -15.82 5.44
CA ALA A 384 12.94 -17.14 5.89
C ALA A 384 11.89 -17.85 6.74
N ARG A 385 11.79 -19.17 6.55
CA ARG A 385 11.06 -20.07 7.44
C ARG A 385 11.99 -20.48 8.59
N MET A 386 11.48 -20.36 9.82
CA MET A 386 12.16 -20.86 11.02
C MET A 386 11.57 -22.21 11.39
N THR A 387 12.23 -23.29 10.97
CA THR A 387 11.78 -24.67 11.21
C THR A 387 12.17 -25.13 12.61
N GLY A 388 11.38 -26.04 13.20
CA GLY A 388 11.74 -26.66 14.49
C GLY A 388 11.78 -25.68 15.65
N THR A 389 10.98 -24.60 15.56
CA THR A 389 10.94 -23.53 16.57
C THR A 389 10.69 -24.07 17.97
N VAL A 390 11.47 -23.58 18.95
CA VAL A 390 11.26 -23.83 20.37
C VAL A 390 10.89 -22.52 21.05
N ASP A 391 9.81 -22.52 21.82
CA ASP A 391 9.43 -21.37 22.65
C ASP A 391 10.50 -21.13 23.74
N PRO A 392 11.15 -19.96 23.78
CA PRO A 392 12.27 -19.74 24.71
C PRO A 392 11.87 -19.76 26.20
N ALA A 393 10.61 -19.48 26.52
CA ALA A 393 10.11 -19.44 27.89
C ALA A 393 9.70 -20.84 28.38
N THR A 394 8.97 -21.59 27.55
CA THR A 394 8.40 -22.89 27.91
C THR A 394 9.30 -24.07 27.55
N GLY A 395 10.21 -23.92 26.59
CA GLY A 395 11.04 -24.98 26.04
C GLY A 395 10.26 -25.99 25.19
N ARG A 396 9.00 -25.69 24.84
CA ARG A 396 8.17 -26.55 24.01
C ARG A 396 8.43 -26.29 22.54
N ARG A 397 8.33 -27.35 21.73
CA ARG A 397 8.33 -27.22 20.28
C ARG A 397 7.03 -26.56 19.84
N GLU A 398 7.16 -25.56 18.99
CA GLU A 398 6.08 -24.78 18.41
C GLU A 398 5.94 -25.05 16.91
N GLU A 399 4.86 -24.56 16.31
CA GLU A 399 4.74 -24.48 14.87
C GLU A 399 5.84 -23.57 14.29
N ASP A 400 6.32 -23.92 13.09
CA ASP A 400 7.31 -23.13 12.37
C ASP A 400 6.87 -21.67 12.26
N LYS A 401 7.83 -20.75 12.36
CA LYS A 401 7.60 -19.30 12.24
C LYS A 401 8.13 -18.78 10.93
N ILE A 402 7.80 -17.52 10.64
CA ILE A 402 8.29 -16.79 9.48
C ILE A 402 8.81 -15.43 9.94
N GLY A 403 9.94 -15.02 9.38
CA GLY A 403 10.51 -13.71 9.65
C GLY A 403 11.24 -13.12 8.46
N LEU A 404 11.57 -11.85 8.62
CA LEU A 404 12.38 -11.10 7.67
C LEU A 404 13.86 -11.32 7.94
N THR A 405 14.64 -11.52 6.88
CA THR A 405 16.09 -11.67 6.95
C THR A 405 16.82 -10.35 6.72
N CYS A 406 18.13 -10.32 6.95
CA CYS A 406 18.99 -9.17 6.61
C CYS A 406 18.78 -8.71 5.16
N ALA A 407 18.51 -9.64 4.25
CA ALA A 407 18.29 -9.37 2.84
C ALA A 407 17.02 -8.55 2.54
N ALA A 408 16.02 -8.52 3.43
CA ALA A 408 14.82 -7.69 3.27
C ALA A 408 15.12 -6.19 3.30
N CYS A 409 16.20 -5.81 3.98
CA CYS A 409 16.65 -4.42 4.17
C CYS A 409 17.93 -4.12 3.38
N HIS A 410 18.79 -5.12 3.19
CA HIS A 410 20.14 -4.98 2.62
C HIS A 410 20.30 -5.65 1.26
N THR A 411 19.24 -5.73 0.45
CA THR A 411 19.34 -6.15 -0.96
C THR A 411 18.63 -5.14 -1.85
N GLY A 412 19.39 -4.47 -2.70
CA GLY A 412 18.91 -3.36 -3.50
C GLY A 412 18.40 -3.76 -4.88
N HIS A 413 17.46 -2.97 -5.38
CA HIS A 413 16.86 -3.13 -6.70
C HIS A 413 16.47 -1.77 -7.28
N ILE A 414 17.01 -1.48 -8.47
CA ILE A 414 16.65 -0.31 -9.27
C ILE A 414 16.09 -0.74 -10.64
N ARG A 415 15.34 0.16 -11.27
CA ARG A 415 14.75 -0.08 -12.58
C ARG A 415 15.15 1.01 -13.57
N TYR A 416 15.49 0.62 -14.80
CA TYR A 416 15.74 1.54 -15.90
C TYR A 416 15.12 1.00 -17.19
N LYS A 417 14.14 1.72 -17.75
CA LYS A 417 13.46 1.37 -19.02
C LYS A 417 12.96 -0.09 -19.08
N GLY A 418 12.36 -0.57 -17.99
CA GLY A 418 11.83 -1.94 -17.88
C GLY A 418 12.86 -3.01 -17.50
N VAL A 419 14.15 -2.66 -17.39
CA VAL A 419 15.20 -3.57 -16.95
C VAL A 419 15.44 -3.40 -15.45
N ASP A 420 15.41 -4.51 -14.72
CA ASP A 420 15.68 -4.60 -13.30
C ASP A 420 17.16 -4.90 -13.05
N ILE A 421 17.83 -4.06 -12.26
CA ILE A 421 19.20 -4.29 -11.79
C ILE A 421 19.16 -4.51 -10.28
N ARG A 422 19.73 -5.64 -9.84
CA ARG A 422 19.68 -6.12 -8.46
C ARG A 422 21.10 -6.30 -7.93
N PHE A 423 21.28 -6.00 -6.66
CA PHE A 423 22.59 -6.05 -6.01
C PHE A 423 22.47 -6.35 -4.52
N ASP A 424 23.40 -7.15 -4.02
CA ASP A 424 23.48 -7.58 -2.64
C ASP A 424 24.16 -6.51 -1.77
N GLY A 425 23.78 -6.46 -0.50
CA GLY A 425 24.35 -5.55 0.49
C GLY A 425 24.10 -4.06 0.29
N GLY A 426 23.19 -3.67 -0.61
CA GLY A 426 22.75 -2.28 -0.81
C GLY A 426 21.37 -2.01 -0.21
N PRO A 427 20.90 -0.75 -0.18
CA PRO A 427 19.60 -0.42 0.39
C PRO A 427 18.45 -1.07 -0.40
N ALA A 428 17.62 -1.86 0.29
CA ALA A 428 16.36 -2.32 -0.27
C ALA A 428 15.38 -1.17 -0.46
N MET A 429 14.51 -1.27 -1.46
CA MET A 429 13.43 -0.30 -1.70
C MET A 429 12.11 -0.82 -1.12
N THR A 430 12.15 -1.36 0.11
CA THR A 430 11.02 -1.95 0.84
C THR A 430 10.27 -0.95 1.72
N ASP A 431 8.94 -1.10 1.81
CA ASP A 431 8.06 -0.38 2.73
C ASP A 431 7.48 -1.38 3.74
N LEU A 432 8.22 -1.58 4.83
CA LEU A 432 7.89 -2.57 5.85
C LEU A 432 6.65 -2.16 6.68
N LYS A 433 6.39 -0.86 6.84
CA LYS A 433 5.20 -0.38 7.55
C LYS A 433 3.92 -0.71 6.80
N LYS A 434 3.89 -0.54 5.47
CA LYS A 434 2.73 -0.96 4.67
C LYS A 434 2.52 -2.48 4.76
N LEU A 435 3.59 -3.28 4.77
CA LEU A 435 3.50 -4.75 4.90
C LEU A 435 2.92 -5.14 6.27
N GLU A 436 3.41 -4.54 7.35
CA GLU A 436 2.93 -4.71 8.72
C GLU A 436 1.42 -4.42 8.80
N LEU A 437 0.99 -3.25 8.31
CA LEU A 437 -0.43 -2.84 8.27
C LEU A 437 -1.29 -3.80 7.44
N SER A 438 -0.79 -4.21 6.27
CA SER A 438 -1.51 -5.12 5.37
C SER A 438 -1.67 -6.51 5.97
N THR A 439 -0.67 -6.99 6.72
CA THR A 439 -0.74 -8.26 7.42
C THR A 439 -1.73 -8.21 8.58
N GLY A 440 -1.71 -7.15 9.40
CA GLY A 440 -2.70 -6.93 10.45
C GLY A 440 -4.13 -6.88 9.91
N LEU A 441 -4.35 -6.17 8.80
CA LEU A 441 -5.64 -6.13 8.12
C LEU A 441 -6.04 -7.46 7.51
N SER A 442 -5.11 -8.25 7.00
CA SER A 442 -5.38 -9.60 6.49
C SER A 442 -5.90 -10.52 7.61
N ILE A 443 -5.29 -10.47 8.79
CA ILE A 443 -5.75 -11.18 9.98
C ILE A 443 -7.16 -10.70 10.39
N ALA A 444 -7.36 -9.38 10.48
CA ALA A 444 -8.65 -8.80 10.83
C ALA A 444 -9.75 -9.22 9.82
N TYR A 445 -9.47 -9.13 8.52
CA TYR A 445 -10.44 -9.51 7.49
C TYR A 445 -10.73 -11.00 7.55
N THR A 446 -9.74 -11.84 7.86
CA THR A 446 -9.94 -13.27 8.07
C THR A 446 -10.91 -13.53 9.21
N LEU A 447 -10.82 -12.78 10.31
CA LEU A 447 -11.70 -12.92 11.48
C LEU A 447 -13.12 -12.37 11.27
N TYR A 448 -13.24 -11.22 10.59
CA TYR A 448 -14.49 -10.44 10.59
C TYR A 448 -15.25 -10.43 9.26
N VAL A 449 -14.60 -10.72 8.12
CA VAL A 449 -15.29 -10.77 6.82
C VAL A 449 -15.94 -12.14 6.63
N PRO A 450 -17.25 -12.20 6.30
CA PRO A 450 -17.97 -13.46 6.11
C PRO A 450 -17.23 -14.44 5.18
N PHE A 451 -17.24 -15.72 5.58
CA PHE A 451 -16.64 -16.85 4.86
C PHE A 451 -15.11 -16.84 4.72
N ARG A 452 -14.38 -15.78 5.09
CA ARG A 452 -12.91 -15.77 5.02
C ARG A 452 -12.29 -16.73 6.01
N PHE A 453 -12.74 -16.69 7.26
CA PHE A 453 -12.25 -17.61 8.29
C PHE A 453 -12.39 -19.07 7.84
N LYS A 454 -13.52 -19.44 7.24
CA LYS A 454 -13.73 -20.80 6.72
C LYS A 454 -12.67 -21.19 5.69
N ARG A 455 -12.39 -20.31 4.71
CA ARG A 455 -11.37 -20.57 3.68
C ARG A 455 -9.96 -20.65 4.26
N PHE A 456 -9.65 -19.77 5.21
CA PHE A 456 -8.40 -19.82 5.96
C PHE A 456 -8.25 -21.14 6.71
N ALA A 457 -9.27 -21.54 7.48
CA ALA A 457 -9.27 -22.80 8.22
C ALA A 457 -9.18 -24.02 7.29
N ASP A 458 -9.84 -23.99 6.13
CA ASP A 458 -9.74 -25.06 5.11
C ASP A 458 -8.30 -25.22 4.59
N ARG A 459 -7.54 -24.12 4.43
CA ARG A 459 -6.12 -24.18 4.01
C ARG A 459 -5.19 -24.64 5.12
N VAL A 460 -5.47 -24.24 6.36
CA VAL A 460 -4.60 -24.55 7.52
C VAL A 460 -4.83 -25.97 8.05
N LEU A 461 -6.10 -26.38 8.20
CA LEU A 461 -6.49 -27.65 8.84
C LEU A 461 -6.97 -28.70 7.85
N GLY A 462 -7.27 -28.31 6.60
CA GLY A 462 -7.94 -29.16 5.62
C GLY A 462 -9.47 -29.10 5.69
N HIS A 463 -10.14 -29.63 4.66
CA HIS A 463 -11.61 -29.58 4.55
C HIS A 463 -12.32 -30.46 5.58
N GLU A 464 -11.71 -31.57 6.01
CA GLU A 464 -12.27 -32.55 6.94
C GLU A 464 -12.09 -32.16 8.42
N ALA A 465 -11.49 -31.00 8.72
CA ALA A 465 -11.27 -30.55 10.08
C ALA A 465 -12.59 -30.35 10.85
N SER A 466 -12.63 -30.81 12.10
CA SER A 466 -13.81 -30.75 12.94
C SER A 466 -14.19 -29.30 13.30
N ASP A 467 -15.45 -29.08 13.67
CA ASP A 467 -15.89 -27.76 14.14
C ASP A 467 -15.11 -27.31 15.39
N ALA A 468 -14.73 -28.25 16.26
CA ALA A 468 -13.92 -27.97 17.44
C ALA A 468 -12.51 -27.47 17.08
N ASP A 469 -11.85 -28.09 16.08
CA ASP A 469 -10.53 -27.66 15.60
C ASP A 469 -10.60 -26.27 14.97
N ARG A 470 -11.67 -26.00 14.20
CA ARG A 470 -11.93 -24.70 13.59
C ARG A 470 -12.19 -23.62 14.64
N ASP A 471 -12.95 -23.93 15.69
CA ASP A 471 -13.19 -23.01 16.80
C ASP A 471 -11.90 -22.73 17.58
N ALA A 472 -11.07 -23.74 17.84
CA ALA A 472 -9.77 -23.57 18.47
C ALA A 472 -8.83 -22.68 17.63
N LEU A 473 -8.77 -22.90 16.32
CA LEU A 473 -8.01 -22.05 15.39
C LEU A 473 -8.55 -20.61 15.39
N LYS A 474 -9.87 -20.42 15.40
CA LYS A 474 -10.51 -19.10 15.45
C LYS A 474 -10.17 -18.36 16.74
N GLN A 475 -10.19 -19.06 17.88
CA GLN A 475 -9.84 -18.49 19.17
C GLN A 475 -8.38 -18.04 19.19
N LYS A 476 -7.44 -18.88 18.72
CA LYS A 476 -6.02 -18.52 18.66
C LYS A 476 -5.77 -17.31 17.74
N LEU A 477 -6.33 -17.32 16.52
CA LEU A 477 -6.22 -16.17 15.60
C LEU A 477 -6.88 -14.91 16.19
N GLY A 478 -8.01 -15.07 16.87
CA GLY A 478 -8.72 -14.00 17.56
C GLY A 478 -7.90 -13.38 18.71
N ALA A 479 -7.16 -14.20 19.46
CA ALA A 479 -6.25 -13.73 20.50
C ALA A 479 -5.10 -12.88 19.91
N ILE A 480 -4.52 -13.31 18.79
CA ILE A 480 -3.52 -12.53 18.05
C ILE A 480 -4.10 -11.20 17.58
N GLY A 481 -5.28 -11.23 16.93
CA GLY A 481 -5.95 -10.01 16.47
C GLY A 481 -6.26 -9.03 17.61
N LYS A 482 -6.71 -9.54 18.76
CA LYS A 482 -6.95 -8.73 19.96
C LYS A 482 -5.65 -8.12 20.49
N PHE A 483 -4.58 -8.90 20.59
CA PHE A 483 -3.28 -8.40 21.04
C PHE A 483 -2.79 -7.25 20.16
N LEU A 484 -2.84 -7.40 18.83
CA LEU A 484 -2.40 -6.36 17.89
C LEU A 484 -3.21 -5.05 18.04
N LEU A 485 -4.52 -5.16 18.21
CA LEU A 485 -5.40 -4.00 18.42
C LEU A 485 -5.11 -3.31 19.77
N ASP A 486 -5.01 -4.08 20.84
CA ASP A 486 -4.73 -3.56 22.18
C ASP A 486 -3.33 -2.89 22.21
N TRP A 487 -2.35 -3.51 21.54
CA TRP A 487 -1.01 -2.97 21.38
C TRP A 487 -1.00 -1.63 20.64
N GLN A 488 -1.64 -1.54 19.48
CA GLN A 488 -1.71 -0.29 18.72
C GLN A 488 -2.42 0.82 19.52
N ASN A 489 -3.52 0.50 20.21
CA ASN A 489 -4.22 1.48 21.05
C ASN A 489 -3.34 1.98 22.21
N ASN A 490 -2.56 1.09 22.84
CA ASN A 490 -1.62 1.46 23.90
C ASN A 490 -0.45 2.29 23.36
N TYR A 491 0.04 1.96 22.17
CA TYR A 491 1.05 2.74 21.48
C TYR A 491 0.57 4.17 21.23
N ASP A 492 -0.55 4.33 20.53
CA ASP A 492 -1.12 5.65 20.19
C ASP A 492 -1.35 6.50 21.44
N LYS A 493 -1.91 5.90 22.49
CA LYS A 493 -2.17 6.57 23.77
C LYS A 493 -0.87 7.03 24.44
N THR A 494 0.15 6.18 24.45
CA THR A 494 1.44 6.50 25.06
C THR A 494 2.15 7.61 24.28
N ILE A 495 2.24 7.50 22.96
CA ILE A 495 2.94 8.48 22.12
C ILE A 495 2.27 9.85 22.16
N ALA A 496 0.93 9.90 22.20
CA ALA A 496 0.20 11.18 22.33
C ALA A 496 0.61 12.00 23.57
N GLY A 497 1.10 11.36 24.63
CA GLY A 497 1.60 12.03 25.84
C GLY A 497 3.10 12.36 25.84
N LYS A 498 3.86 11.94 24.82
CA LYS A 498 5.33 12.03 24.83
C LYS A 498 5.89 13.23 24.10
N LYS A 499 7.02 13.71 24.62
CA LYS A 499 7.81 14.77 23.99
C LYS A 499 9.16 14.23 23.53
N THR A 500 9.68 14.79 22.45
CA THR A 500 11.08 14.61 22.02
C THR A 500 12.01 15.29 23.03
N TRP A 501 13.32 15.02 22.92
CA TRP A 501 14.34 15.58 23.81
C TRP A 501 14.39 17.13 23.79
N ASP A 502 13.93 17.76 22.71
CA ASP A 502 13.82 19.23 22.55
C ASP A 502 12.42 19.78 22.90
N GLY A 503 11.55 18.96 23.50
CA GLY A 503 10.24 19.37 24.01
C GLY A 503 9.10 19.41 22.99
N LYS A 504 9.33 19.01 21.74
CA LYS A 504 8.27 18.90 20.72
C LYS A 504 7.41 17.66 20.95
N GLN A 505 6.18 17.66 20.44
CA GLN A 505 5.32 16.49 20.52
C GLN A 505 5.91 15.34 19.68
N GLN A 506 6.05 14.16 20.28
CA GLN A 506 6.41 12.96 19.50
C GLN A 506 5.27 12.61 18.54
N LYS A 507 5.63 12.32 17.30
CA LYS A 507 4.72 11.92 16.23
C LYS A 507 5.50 11.05 15.25
N ASP A 508 4.89 9.94 14.84
CA ASP A 508 5.48 9.07 13.84
C ASP A 508 5.76 9.83 12.54
N THR A 509 6.93 9.57 11.99
CA THR A 509 7.34 10.02 10.66
C THR A 509 7.13 8.87 9.69
N GLU A 510 6.56 9.15 8.52
CA GLU A 510 6.37 8.13 7.50
C GLU A 510 7.73 7.59 7.03
N GLU A 511 8.00 6.31 7.33
CA GLU A 511 9.22 5.61 6.92
C GLU A 511 9.27 5.52 5.38
N GLY A 512 8.22 4.96 4.78
CA GLY A 512 8.09 4.82 3.32
C GLY A 512 9.06 3.80 2.72
N PHE A 513 9.24 3.86 1.40
CA PHE A 513 10.13 2.94 0.69
C PHE A 513 11.60 3.26 0.94
N GLY A 514 12.37 2.24 1.34
CA GLY A 514 13.83 2.28 1.47
C GLY A 514 14.35 2.93 2.75
N ARG A 515 13.47 3.14 3.73
CA ARG A 515 13.81 3.67 5.06
C ARG A 515 13.08 2.93 6.16
N LEU A 516 13.65 2.97 7.36
CA LEU A 516 13.10 2.38 8.59
C LEU A 516 13.67 3.11 9.81
N ASP A 517 12.88 3.35 10.84
CA ASP A 517 13.36 3.79 12.15
C ASP A 517 13.82 2.57 12.98
N ALA A 518 14.95 2.01 12.58
CA ALA A 518 15.45 0.75 13.14
C ALA A 518 15.70 0.84 14.65
N LEU A 519 16.32 1.92 15.14
CA LEU A 519 16.63 2.06 16.56
C LEU A 519 15.36 2.21 17.41
N ASN A 520 14.43 3.08 17.02
CA ASN A 520 13.23 3.23 17.84
C ASN A 520 12.39 1.95 17.83
N ARG A 521 12.30 1.26 16.68
CA ARG A 521 11.66 -0.05 16.55
C ARG A 521 12.31 -1.11 17.43
N ILE A 522 13.64 -1.27 17.40
CA ILE A 522 14.36 -2.21 18.29
C ILE A 522 14.04 -1.91 19.75
N GLY A 523 14.11 -0.64 20.17
CA GLY A 523 13.82 -0.28 21.54
C GLY A 523 12.37 -0.56 21.95
N ASN A 524 11.41 -0.37 21.04
CA ASN A 524 10.00 -0.69 21.29
C ASN A 524 9.75 -2.20 21.33
N GLN A 525 10.39 -2.96 20.44
CA GLN A 525 10.31 -4.42 20.39
C GLN A 525 10.88 -5.01 21.69
N VAL A 526 12.16 -4.79 21.97
CA VAL A 526 12.87 -5.44 23.07
C VAL A 526 12.40 -4.97 24.44
N PHE A 527 12.19 -3.66 24.62
CA PHE A 527 11.93 -3.08 25.95
C PHE A 527 10.46 -2.72 26.19
N ALA A 528 9.54 -3.17 25.34
CA ALA A 528 8.11 -3.07 25.64
C ALA A 528 7.33 -4.28 25.10
N GLN A 529 7.52 -4.63 23.83
CA GLN A 529 6.73 -5.68 23.20
C GLN A 529 7.12 -7.07 23.68
N ASP A 530 8.42 -7.36 23.77
CA ASP A 530 8.93 -8.64 24.28
C ASP A 530 8.68 -8.80 25.77
N PHE A 531 8.61 -7.71 26.54
CA PHE A 531 8.08 -7.73 27.90
C PHE A 531 6.61 -8.17 27.91
N ALA A 532 5.77 -7.55 27.10
CA ALA A 532 4.36 -7.92 27.01
C ALA A 532 4.17 -9.39 26.57
N PHE A 533 4.95 -9.86 25.58
CA PHE A 533 4.96 -11.26 25.15
C PHE A 533 5.46 -12.21 26.24
N SER A 534 6.40 -11.77 27.07
CA SER A 534 6.88 -12.50 28.26
C SER A 534 5.92 -12.42 29.46
N GLY A 535 4.77 -11.76 29.34
CA GLY A 535 3.81 -11.57 30.43
C GLY A 535 4.25 -10.53 31.48
N VAL A 536 5.21 -9.68 31.14
CA VAL A 536 5.76 -8.62 31.98
C VAL A 536 5.11 -7.28 31.60
N ALA A 537 4.31 -6.71 32.51
CA ALA A 537 3.53 -5.50 32.26
C ALA A 537 4.17 -4.22 32.86
N GLY A 538 3.75 -3.04 32.40
CA GLY A 538 4.11 -1.74 32.99
C GLY A 538 5.31 -1.03 32.35
N PHE A 539 5.79 -1.53 31.21
CA PHE A 539 6.96 -1.00 30.49
C PHE A 539 6.59 -0.26 29.21
N GLU A 540 5.30 0.04 28.99
CA GLU A 540 4.81 0.84 27.87
C GLU A 540 5.43 2.24 27.86
N LYS A 541 5.87 2.75 29.03
CA LYS A 541 6.64 4.00 29.14
C LYS A 541 7.96 3.99 28.36
N ASN A 542 8.45 2.83 27.91
CA ASN A 542 9.64 2.74 27.06
C ASN A 542 9.34 3.00 25.58
N LEU A 543 8.07 2.96 25.15
CA LEU A 543 7.66 3.15 23.75
C LEU A 543 8.06 4.53 23.23
N HIS A 544 8.61 4.61 22.02
CA HIS A 544 8.98 5.86 21.35
C HIS A 544 8.27 5.95 19.99
N ALA A 545 7.95 7.16 19.54
CA ALA A 545 7.49 7.38 18.18
C ALA A 545 8.53 6.86 17.18
N GLN A 546 8.08 6.38 16.02
CA GLN A 546 8.94 6.06 14.88
C GLN A 546 9.26 7.37 14.13
N ASP A 547 10.06 8.23 14.74
CA ASP A 547 10.29 9.62 14.34
C ASP A 547 11.72 9.93 13.89
N ALA A 548 12.53 8.90 13.64
CA ALA A 548 13.92 9.01 13.18
C ALA A 548 14.26 7.99 12.06
N PRO A 549 13.47 7.91 10.96
CA PRO A 549 13.72 6.92 9.92
C PRO A 549 15.05 7.14 9.19
N VAL A 550 15.79 6.06 8.98
CA VAL A 550 17.05 6.04 8.23
C VAL A 550 16.96 5.18 6.98
N SER A 551 17.70 5.53 5.94
CA SER A 551 17.86 4.66 4.77
C SER A 551 18.75 3.47 5.12
N PHE A 552 18.46 2.27 4.63
CA PHE A 552 19.25 1.08 4.93
C PHE A 552 20.73 1.27 4.53
N PRO A 553 21.71 1.18 5.46
CA PRO A 553 23.11 1.40 5.10
C PRO A 553 23.64 0.24 4.24
N PRO A 554 24.55 0.49 3.29
CA PRO A 554 25.18 -0.59 2.54
C PRO A 554 26.16 -1.38 3.41
N ILE A 555 26.21 -2.70 3.26
CA ILE A 555 26.95 -3.60 4.16
C ILE A 555 28.24 -4.20 3.58
N TRP A 556 28.54 -3.99 2.30
CA TRP A 556 29.75 -4.56 1.65
C TRP A 556 31.11 -4.09 2.23
N THR A 557 31.18 -3.00 3.00
CA THR A 557 32.41 -2.64 3.75
C THR A 557 32.30 -2.87 5.25
N VAL A 558 31.09 -3.12 5.76
CA VAL A 558 30.77 -3.06 7.20
C VAL A 558 31.59 -4.03 8.05
N PRO A 559 31.87 -5.29 7.64
CA PRO A 559 32.65 -6.21 8.45
C PRO A 559 34.04 -5.70 8.83
N TRP A 560 34.62 -4.85 7.97
CA TRP A 560 35.97 -4.31 8.11
C TRP A 560 36.00 -2.91 8.72
N LEU A 561 34.85 -2.34 9.08
CA LEU A 561 34.80 -1.08 9.82
C LEU A 561 34.94 -1.36 11.32
N LYS A 562 35.76 -0.55 12.00
CA LYS A 562 35.86 -0.60 13.46
C LYS A 562 34.52 -0.28 14.12
N TYR A 563 33.80 0.72 13.63
CA TYR A 563 32.46 1.08 14.10
C TYR A 563 31.44 1.06 12.95
N ALA A 564 30.35 0.31 13.14
CA ALA A 564 29.25 0.15 12.20
C ALA A 564 28.06 1.08 12.53
N GLN A 565 26.97 0.96 11.76
CA GLN A 565 25.77 1.83 11.78
C GLN A 565 26.07 3.30 11.43
N TYR A 566 25.06 4.12 11.14
CA TYR A 566 25.32 5.53 10.79
C TYR A 566 26.00 6.28 11.93
N ASP A 567 25.57 6.01 13.16
CA ASP A 567 26.00 6.70 14.38
C ASP A 567 27.38 6.25 14.90
N ALA A 568 28.08 5.36 14.17
CA ALA A 568 29.32 4.73 14.61
C ALA A 568 29.18 4.08 16.00
N SER A 569 28.06 3.39 16.25
CA SER A 569 27.62 3.02 17.61
C SER A 569 28.22 1.72 18.12
N ILE A 570 28.59 0.80 17.23
CA ILE A 570 28.87 -0.60 17.59
C ILE A 570 30.11 -1.15 16.89
N GLU A 571 30.99 -1.75 17.68
CA GLU A 571 32.25 -2.35 17.21
C GLU A 571 32.15 -3.88 17.10
N GLN A 572 31.41 -4.54 17.98
CA GLN A 572 31.29 -6.01 18.01
C GLN A 572 30.23 -6.52 17.00
N PRO A 573 30.59 -7.34 15.99
CA PRO A 573 29.67 -7.74 14.92
C PRO A 573 28.51 -8.67 15.33
N LEU A 574 28.77 -9.63 16.22
CA LEU A 574 27.73 -10.55 16.71
C LEU A 574 26.66 -9.80 17.52
N VAL A 575 27.04 -8.84 18.37
CA VAL A 575 26.11 -7.97 19.10
C VAL A 575 25.31 -7.12 18.11
N ARG A 576 25.94 -6.59 17.04
CA ARG A 576 25.23 -5.86 15.99
C ARG A 576 24.16 -6.75 15.34
N ASN A 577 24.56 -7.90 14.85
CA ASN A 577 23.71 -8.82 14.10
C ASN A 577 22.58 -9.40 14.98
N ALA A 578 22.89 -9.79 16.22
CA ALA A 578 21.89 -10.30 17.17
C ALA A 578 20.91 -9.21 17.64
N GLY A 579 21.38 -7.98 17.83
CA GLY A 579 20.52 -6.84 18.18
C GLY A 579 19.53 -6.50 17.08
N GLU A 580 19.97 -6.57 15.82
CA GLU A 580 19.10 -6.40 14.65
C GLU A 580 18.08 -7.55 14.53
N ALA A 581 18.49 -8.81 14.75
CA ALA A 581 17.59 -9.97 14.75
C ALA A 581 16.50 -9.87 15.84
N LEU A 582 16.87 -9.45 17.06
CA LEU A 582 15.90 -9.16 18.13
C LEU A 582 14.95 -8.02 17.71
N GLY A 583 15.46 -6.99 17.04
CA GLY A 583 14.68 -5.88 16.51
C GLY A 583 13.59 -6.24 15.50
N VAL A 584 13.83 -7.27 14.69
CA VAL A 584 12.85 -7.83 13.74
C VAL A 584 12.12 -9.06 14.30
N THR A 585 12.06 -9.14 15.64
CA THR A 585 11.28 -10.11 16.41
C THR A 585 11.87 -11.52 16.41
N ALA A 586 13.12 -11.71 16.83
CA ALA A 586 13.53 -13.00 17.38
C ALA A 586 12.82 -13.22 18.73
N LEU A 587 12.28 -14.42 18.95
CA LEU A 587 11.57 -14.77 20.19
C LEU A 587 12.53 -14.62 21.37
N LEU A 588 12.06 -14.04 22.47
CA LEU A 588 12.90 -13.73 23.63
C LEU A 588 12.09 -13.93 24.92
N ASN A 589 12.69 -14.62 25.89
CA ASN A 589 12.12 -14.76 27.23
C ASN A 589 12.73 -13.77 28.22
N LEU A 590 11.91 -12.83 28.69
CA LEU A 590 12.27 -11.83 29.72
C LEU A 590 11.44 -11.98 31.01
N SER A 591 10.85 -13.15 31.24
CA SER A 591 9.95 -13.41 32.37
C SER A 591 10.62 -14.18 33.51
N ASP A 592 10.36 -13.77 34.76
CA ASP A 592 10.73 -14.51 35.97
C ASP A 592 9.70 -15.59 36.36
N ALA A 593 8.60 -15.72 35.60
CA ALA A 593 7.60 -16.76 35.80
C ALA A 593 8.10 -18.18 35.43
N TYR A 594 9.26 -18.28 34.78
CA TYR A 594 9.89 -19.53 34.34
C TYR A 594 11.21 -19.77 35.09
N PRO A 595 11.76 -21.00 35.07
CA PRO A 595 13.04 -21.29 35.69
C PRO A 595 14.14 -20.30 35.30
N LYS A 596 14.99 -19.91 36.25
CA LYS A 596 16.01 -18.86 36.07
C LYS A 596 16.98 -19.14 34.91
N ASP A 597 17.28 -20.40 34.62
CA ASP A 597 18.12 -20.81 33.48
C ASP A 597 17.46 -20.57 32.11
N ARG A 598 16.17 -20.23 32.08
CA ARG A 598 15.42 -19.86 30.88
C ARG A 598 15.38 -18.36 30.62
N LEU A 599 15.78 -17.55 31.59
CA LEU A 599 15.84 -16.11 31.39
C LEU A 599 16.87 -15.80 30.28
N TYR A 600 16.54 -14.85 29.41
CA TYR A 600 17.32 -14.47 28.23
C TYR A 600 17.47 -15.53 27.13
N ARG A 601 16.84 -16.70 27.26
CA ARG A 601 16.75 -17.63 26.13
C ARG A 601 16.04 -16.95 24.97
N SER A 602 16.52 -17.22 23.76
CA SER A 602 15.98 -16.63 22.55
C SER A 602 15.96 -17.62 21.40
N SER A 603 15.28 -17.26 20.32
CA SER A 603 15.38 -18.00 19.05
C SER A 603 16.50 -17.48 18.14
N VAL A 604 17.36 -16.56 18.59
CA VAL A 604 18.46 -16.00 17.78
C VAL A 604 19.38 -17.12 17.28
N GLU A 605 19.53 -17.22 15.96
CA GLU A 605 20.36 -18.24 15.30
C GLU A 605 21.82 -17.78 15.21
N VAL A 606 22.54 -17.81 16.34
CA VAL A 606 23.93 -17.29 16.46
C VAL A 606 24.90 -17.89 15.44
N THR A 607 24.73 -19.17 15.08
CA THR A 607 25.54 -19.84 14.06
C THR A 607 25.34 -19.20 12.68
N ASN A 608 24.09 -18.98 12.28
CA ASN A 608 23.78 -18.33 11.00
C ASN A 608 24.26 -16.87 11.00
N LEU A 609 24.14 -16.14 12.12
CA LEU A 609 24.65 -14.78 12.23
C LEU A 609 26.18 -14.72 12.08
N HIS A 610 26.90 -15.69 12.63
CA HIS A 610 28.34 -15.82 12.44
C HIS A 610 28.69 -16.10 10.97
N TRP A 611 28.01 -17.07 10.34
CA TRP A 611 28.24 -17.40 8.93
C TRP A 611 27.90 -16.25 7.98
N ILE A 612 26.83 -15.48 8.24
CA ILE A 612 26.52 -14.25 7.49
C ILE A 612 27.67 -13.25 7.60
N GLU A 613 28.20 -13.01 8.82
CA GLU A 613 29.33 -12.09 8.99
C GLU A 613 30.56 -12.56 8.23
N SER A 614 30.89 -13.85 8.31
CA SER A 614 32.01 -14.46 7.59
C SER A 614 31.85 -14.35 6.07
N LEU A 615 30.64 -14.57 5.55
CA LEU A 615 30.33 -14.44 4.11
C LEU A 615 30.45 -12.99 3.62
N LEU A 616 30.00 -12.03 4.43
CA LEU A 616 30.15 -10.61 4.13
C LEU A 616 31.63 -10.18 4.18
N ALA A 617 32.38 -10.65 5.17
CA ALA A 617 33.76 -10.27 5.41
C ALA A 617 34.70 -10.85 4.34
N GLY A 618 34.60 -12.17 4.11
CA GLY A 618 35.57 -12.97 3.37
C GLY A 618 37.00 -12.85 3.93
N PRO A 619 38.03 -13.12 3.12
CA PRO A 619 39.42 -12.95 3.54
C PRO A 619 39.77 -11.50 3.92
N GLU A 620 40.71 -11.34 4.86
CA GLU A 620 41.18 -10.03 5.34
C GLU A 620 41.67 -9.13 4.18
N PRO A 621 41.16 -7.88 4.09
CA PRO A 621 41.38 -7.06 2.91
C PRO A 621 42.72 -6.34 2.89
N TYR A 622 43.31 -6.03 4.06
CA TYR A 622 44.44 -5.11 4.16
C TYR A 622 45.70 -5.63 3.46
N ALA A 623 46.05 -6.89 3.68
CA ALA A 623 47.23 -7.51 3.05
C ALA A 623 47.11 -7.58 1.52
N GLN A 624 45.90 -7.78 1.01
CA GLN A 624 45.64 -7.94 -0.43
C GLN A 624 45.26 -6.63 -1.12
N LYS A 625 45.05 -5.56 -0.36
CA LYS A 625 44.52 -4.28 -0.83
C LYS A 625 43.25 -4.42 -1.68
N LYS A 626 42.33 -5.28 -1.23
CA LYS A 626 41.01 -5.50 -1.85
C LYS A 626 40.05 -6.15 -0.86
N LEU A 627 38.75 -5.92 -0.99
CA LEU A 627 37.75 -6.65 -0.21
C LEU A 627 37.70 -8.13 -0.61
N GLY A 628 37.67 -9.03 0.38
CA GLY A 628 37.67 -10.48 0.17
C GLY A 628 36.29 -11.14 0.11
N GLY A 629 35.28 -10.57 0.79
CA GLY A 629 33.90 -11.07 0.81
C GLY A 629 32.99 -10.34 -0.18
N LEU A 630 31.86 -9.84 0.30
CA LEU A 630 30.92 -9.07 -0.52
C LEU A 630 31.57 -7.76 -1.00
N THR A 631 31.50 -7.48 -2.29
CA THR A 631 32.01 -6.24 -2.89
C THR A 631 30.89 -5.29 -3.29
N SER A 632 31.20 -4.00 -3.44
CA SER A 632 30.25 -3.03 -3.99
C SER A 632 29.90 -3.37 -5.44
N PRO A 633 28.65 -3.13 -5.88
CA PRO A 633 28.27 -3.36 -7.26
C PRO A 633 28.96 -2.36 -8.19
N LYS A 634 29.49 -2.85 -9.32
CA LYS A 634 30.05 -1.99 -10.38
C LYS A 634 28.93 -1.38 -11.23
N TRP A 635 29.17 -0.18 -11.74
CA TRP A 635 28.24 0.49 -12.66
C TRP A 635 28.04 -0.31 -13.97
N PRO A 636 26.80 -0.71 -14.32
CA PRO A 636 26.54 -1.70 -15.36
C PRO A 636 26.42 -1.10 -16.78
N SER A 637 27.45 -0.40 -17.25
CA SER A 637 27.48 0.27 -18.57
C SER A 637 27.08 -0.63 -19.74
N GLN A 638 27.48 -1.90 -19.66
CA GLN A 638 27.30 -2.93 -20.67
C GLN A 638 25.86 -3.48 -20.76
N ILE A 639 25.03 -3.28 -19.73
CA ILE A 639 23.66 -3.81 -19.68
C ILE A 639 22.66 -2.78 -20.23
N LEU A 640 22.84 -1.49 -19.93
CA LEU A 640 21.79 -0.47 -20.06
C LEU A 640 22.02 0.58 -21.16
N GLY A 641 22.99 0.34 -22.05
CA GLY A 641 23.21 1.09 -23.29
C GLY A 641 23.86 2.46 -23.12
N GLU A 642 23.70 3.35 -24.12
CA GLU A 642 24.45 4.61 -24.25
C GLU A 642 24.37 5.54 -23.02
N ALA A 643 23.20 5.66 -22.37
CA ALA A 643 23.02 6.56 -21.22
C ALA A 643 23.80 6.15 -19.97
N TRP A 644 24.31 4.91 -19.95
CA TRP A 644 25.11 4.36 -18.86
C TRP A 644 26.59 4.26 -19.21
N LYS A 645 27.01 4.71 -20.40
CA LYS A 645 28.43 4.76 -20.73
C LYS A 645 29.17 5.75 -19.84
N ILE A 646 30.36 5.35 -19.45
CA ILE A 646 31.28 6.16 -18.66
C ILE A 646 32.18 6.98 -19.60
N ASP A 647 32.31 8.27 -19.33
CA ASP A 647 33.27 9.17 -19.97
C ASP A 647 34.63 9.13 -19.25
N PRO A 648 35.69 8.56 -19.87
CA PRO A 648 36.99 8.41 -19.22
C PRO A 648 37.68 9.74 -18.88
N GLU A 649 37.40 10.82 -19.61
CA GLU A 649 37.99 12.13 -19.33
C GLU A 649 37.36 12.75 -18.08
N ARG A 650 36.03 12.66 -17.97
CA ARG A 650 35.31 13.07 -16.76
C ARG A 650 35.72 12.26 -15.55
N VAL A 651 35.92 10.95 -15.67
CA VAL A 651 36.46 10.10 -14.59
C VAL A 651 37.81 10.61 -14.10
N ARG A 652 38.76 10.90 -15.02
CA ARG A 652 40.08 11.44 -14.62
C ARG A 652 39.98 12.79 -13.90
N ASN A 653 39.10 13.68 -14.35
CA ASN A 653 38.89 14.98 -13.70
C ASN A 653 38.20 14.82 -12.33
N GLY A 654 37.17 13.98 -12.27
CA GLY A 654 36.42 13.66 -11.06
C GLY A 654 37.29 13.00 -9.99
N ARG A 655 38.22 12.12 -10.40
CA ARG A 655 39.21 11.50 -9.50
C ARG A 655 40.08 12.55 -8.80
N LYS A 656 40.59 13.52 -9.56
CA LYS A 656 41.38 14.65 -8.99
C LYS A 656 40.55 15.49 -8.03
N LEU A 657 39.28 15.75 -8.36
CA LEU A 657 38.36 16.48 -7.48
C LEU A 657 38.08 15.69 -6.20
N TYR A 658 37.85 14.37 -6.29
CA TYR A 658 37.64 13.50 -5.14
C TYR A 658 38.85 13.51 -4.20
N ALA A 659 40.06 13.33 -4.73
CA ALA A 659 41.30 13.36 -3.94
C ALA A 659 41.47 14.69 -3.21
N LYS A 660 41.00 15.79 -3.79
CA LYS A 660 41.11 17.14 -3.20
C LYS A 660 40.04 17.44 -2.14
N ILE A 661 38.82 16.93 -2.32
CA ILE A 661 37.63 17.42 -1.59
C ILE A 661 37.00 16.34 -0.72
N CYS A 662 36.89 15.12 -1.23
CA CYS A 662 36.11 14.07 -0.61
C CYS A 662 36.93 13.23 0.36
N VAL A 663 38.21 13.00 0.05
CA VAL A 663 39.05 11.99 0.71
C VAL A 663 39.32 12.28 2.19
N GLU A 664 39.31 13.55 2.60
CA GLU A 664 39.53 13.95 4.00
C GLU A 664 38.49 13.29 4.94
N CYS A 665 37.25 13.16 4.48
CA CYS A 665 36.17 12.54 5.24
C CYS A 665 35.89 11.10 4.78
N HIS A 666 35.78 10.88 3.48
CA HIS A 666 35.36 9.59 2.93
C HIS A 666 36.49 8.59 2.76
N LEU A 667 37.74 9.00 2.95
CA LEU A 667 38.94 8.20 2.69
C LEU A 667 39.07 7.80 1.21
N GLY A 668 40.21 7.21 0.87
CA GLY A 668 40.41 6.65 -0.46
C GLY A 668 39.36 5.56 -0.77
N PRO A 669 39.01 5.34 -2.04
CA PRO A 669 38.23 4.18 -2.43
C PRO A 669 38.99 2.88 -2.16
N VAL A 670 38.27 1.82 -1.81
CA VAL A 670 38.87 0.51 -1.45
C VAL A 670 39.33 -0.27 -2.68
N ASN A 671 38.70 -0.11 -3.85
CA ASN A 671 39.01 -0.91 -5.04
C ASN A 671 39.30 -0.04 -6.29
N ASP A 672 40.11 1.02 -6.17
CA ASP A 672 40.60 1.80 -7.32
C ASP A 672 42.14 1.86 -7.34
N PRO A 673 42.81 0.91 -8.02
CA PRO A 673 44.27 0.90 -8.15
C PRO A 673 44.83 2.12 -8.90
N GLU A 674 44.01 2.78 -9.72
CA GLU A 674 44.43 4.00 -10.43
C GLU A 674 44.50 5.17 -9.46
N PHE A 675 43.51 5.30 -8.57
CA PHE A 675 43.54 6.25 -7.46
C PHE A 675 44.74 6.01 -6.55
N ASP A 676 44.98 4.76 -6.14
CA ASP A 676 46.11 4.41 -5.27
C ASP A 676 47.47 4.76 -5.89
N ARG A 677 47.59 4.66 -7.22
CA ARG A 677 48.82 5.00 -7.95
C ARG A 677 49.00 6.51 -8.11
N GLU A 678 47.93 7.24 -8.39
CA GLU A 678 47.97 8.70 -8.60
C GLU A 678 48.07 9.49 -7.29
N PHE A 679 47.43 9.00 -6.24
CA PHE A 679 47.29 9.65 -4.93
C PHE A 679 47.67 8.67 -3.80
N PRO A 680 48.95 8.26 -3.70
CA PRO A 680 49.38 7.21 -2.77
C PRO A 680 49.22 7.59 -1.29
N GLU A 681 49.29 8.88 -0.95
CA GLU A 681 49.11 9.37 0.43
C GLU A 681 47.62 9.41 0.84
N GLU A 682 46.73 9.55 -0.15
CA GLU A 682 45.28 9.58 0.00
C GLU A 682 44.64 8.19 -0.12
N SER A 683 45.42 7.18 -0.53
CA SER A 683 44.97 5.78 -0.61
C SER A 683 44.39 5.32 0.73
N VAL A 684 43.29 4.58 0.70
CA VAL A 684 42.76 4.00 1.93
C VAL A 684 43.75 3.02 2.55
N TRP A 685 44.59 2.37 1.74
CA TRP A 685 45.53 1.35 2.19
C TRP A 685 46.79 1.91 2.86
N SER A 686 47.13 3.17 2.61
CA SER A 686 48.19 3.90 3.33
C SER A 686 47.66 4.68 4.53
N SER A 687 46.33 4.77 4.69
CA SER A 687 45.70 5.52 5.77
C SER A 687 46.14 5.02 7.15
N PRO A 688 46.51 5.94 8.07
CA PRO A 688 46.84 5.57 9.45
C PRO A 688 45.61 5.12 10.26
N ARG A 689 44.42 5.13 9.65
CA ARG A 689 43.16 4.70 10.28
C ARG A 689 42.93 3.19 10.24
N TRP A 690 43.82 2.43 9.60
CA TRP A 690 43.84 0.98 9.76
C TRP A 690 44.46 0.63 11.11
N GLU A 691 43.66 0.04 11.98
CA GLU A 691 44.03 -0.31 13.34
C GLU A 691 44.08 -1.83 13.49
N ARG A 692 45.12 -2.36 14.14
CA ARG A 692 45.20 -3.78 14.50
C ARG A 692 44.37 -4.01 15.76
N ILE A 693 43.37 -4.89 15.68
CA ILE A 693 42.59 -5.35 16.83
C ILE A 693 42.66 -6.89 16.85
N GLY A 694 43.37 -7.43 17.84
CA GLY A 694 43.73 -8.85 17.82
C GLY A 694 44.59 -9.19 16.60
N GLU A 695 44.14 -10.14 15.79
CA GLU A 695 44.82 -10.58 14.57
C GLU A 695 44.33 -9.83 13.31
N GLU A 696 43.27 -9.03 13.39
CA GLU A 696 42.63 -8.38 12.23
C GLU A 696 43.07 -6.92 12.09
N MET A 697 43.25 -6.43 10.85
CA MET A 697 43.24 -4.99 10.56
C MET A 697 41.82 -4.53 10.27
N VAL A 698 41.35 -3.51 10.99
CA VAL A 698 40.05 -2.88 10.77
C VAL A 698 40.21 -1.39 10.49
N LEU A 699 39.34 -0.85 9.64
CA LEU A 699 39.34 0.55 9.26
C LEU A 699 38.50 1.36 10.24
N ASN A 700 39.12 2.30 10.94
CA ASN A 700 38.40 3.25 11.79
C ASN A 700 37.88 4.43 10.95
N PRO A 701 36.57 4.48 10.61
CA PRO A 701 36.04 5.52 9.73
C PRO A 701 36.16 6.91 10.37
N VAL A 702 36.22 7.95 9.53
CA VAL A 702 36.13 9.33 10.02
C VAL A 702 34.75 9.54 10.65
N GLN A 703 34.71 10.20 11.79
CA GLN A 703 33.46 10.52 12.49
C GLN A 703 33.32 12.03 12.57
N LYS A 704 32.13 12.53 12.22
CA LYS A 704 31.81 13.95 12.21
C LYS A 704 30.62 14.21 13.11
N SER A 705 30.69 15.29 13.88
CA SER A 705 29.61 15.70 14.77
C SER A 705 28.36 16.01 13.97
N VAL A 706 27.20 15.64 14.52
CA VAL A 706 25.91 15.99 13.92
C VAL A 706 25.74 17.50 13.83
N ALA A 707 26.16 18.23 14.87
CA ALA A 707 26.14 19.69 14.90
C ALA A 707 27.05 20.30 13.81
N GLY A 708 28.25 19.76 13.61
CA GLY A 708 29.19 20.21 12.58
C GLY A 708 28.70 19.88 11.17
N MET A 709 28.11 18.71 10.98
CA MET A 709 27.60 18.27 9.68
C MET A 709 26.27 18.89 9.28
N GLY A 710 25.49 19.40 10.23
CA GLY A 710 24.20 20.06 9.98
C GLY A 710 23.14 19.17 9.33
N THR A 711 23.37 17.86 9.24
CA THR A 711 22.39 16.88 8.77
C THR A 711 21.32 16.66 9.82
N ASP A 712 20.24 15.93 9.49
CA ASP A 712 19.24 15.55 10.48
C ASP A 712 19.90 14.88 11.71
N SER A 713 19.36 15.13 12.89
CA SER A 713 19.94 14.71 14.16
C SER A 713 19.12 13.66 14.90
N ALA A 714 17.90 13.37 14.43
CA ALA A 714 16.92 12.57 15.17
C ALA A 714 17.49 11.19 15.53
N GLN A 715 18.05 10.48 14.55
CA GLN A 715 18.63 9.16 14.71
C GLN A 715 19.75 9.15 15.77
N ALA A 716 20.69 10.09 15.71
CA ALA A 716 21.83 10.12 16.61
C ALA A 716 21.42 10.42 18.05
N TYR A 717 20.39 11.26 18.23
CA TYR A 717 19.84 11.54 19.55
C TYR A 717 19.03 10.38 20.15
N VAL A 718 18.62 9.37 19.37
CA VAL A 718 18.00 8.15 19.94
C VAL A 718 18.98 7.46 20.89
N LEU A 719 20.21 7.17 20.45
CA LEU A 719 21.22 6.54 21.33
C LEU A 719 21.68 7.48 22.44
N GLU A 720 21.75 8.79 22.16
CA GLU A 720 22.30 9.75 23.10
C GLU A 720 21.34 10.12 24.24
N LYS A 721 20.04 10.28 23.93
CA LYS A 721 19.05 10.90 24.84
C LYS A 721 17.99 9.92 25.34
N ARG A 722 17.71 8.82 24.62
CA ARG A 722 16.66 7.89 25.03
C ARG A 722 17.08 7.15 26.30
N THR A 723 16.16 7.06 27.24
CA THR A 723 16.28 6.24 28.45
C THR A 723 15.26 5.12 28.42
N LEU A 724 15.52 4.06 29.17
CA LEU A 724 14.62 2.93 29.31
C LEU A 724 14.51 2.49 30.76
N SER A 725 13.44 1.78 31.04
CA SER A 725 13.20 1.10 32.29
C SER A 725 13.11 -0.41 32.11
N VAL A 726 13.59 -1.18 33.07
CA VAL A 726 13.52 -2.65 33.05
C VAL A 726 13.06 -3.21 34.40
N PRO A 727 12.50 -4.42 34.44
CA PRO A 727 12.21 -5.11 35.70
C PRO A 727 13.48 -5.39 36.49
N GLY A 728 13.43 -5.16 37.81
CA GLY A 728 14.61 -5.37 38.68
C GLY A 728 15.09 -6.82 38.74
N PHE A 729 14.20 -7.80 38.49
CA PHE A 729 14.57 -9.23 38.49
C PHE A 729 15.50 -9.61 37.33
N LEU A 730 15.56 -8.79 36.27
CA LEU A 730 16.49 -9.03 35.16
C LEU A 730 17.95 -8.88 35.60
N ASP A 731 18.24 -8.09 36.64
CA ASP A 731 19.60 -7.74 37.06
C ASP A 731 20.48 -7.25 35.89
N LEU A 732 19.84 -6.54 34.94
CA LEU A 732 20.50 -5.97 33.78
C LEU A 732 21.28 -4.73 34.24
N GLN A 733 22.58 -4.92 34.47
CA GLN A 733 23.49 -3.91 34.98
C GLN A 733 24.56 -3.59 33.93
N PRO A 734 24.32 -2.65 32.99
CA PRO A 734 25.25 -2.41 31.89
C PRO A 734 26.67 -2.09 32.33
N THR A 735 26.85 -1.29 33.38
CA THR A 735 28.18 -0.92 33.89
C THR A 735 28.97 -2.13 34.39
N ARG A 736 28.30 -3.07 35.07
CA ARG A 736 28.91 -4.33 35.51
C ARG A 736 29.20 -5.23 34.32
N ILE A 737 28.19 -5.51 33.49
CA ILE A 737 28.28 -6.46 32.37
C ILE A 737 29.38 -6.01 31.40
N LEU A 738 29.32 -4.77 30.91
CA LEU A 738 30.28 -4.26 29.93
C LEU A 738 31.66 -4.03 30.54
N GLY A 739 31.73 -3.61 31.82
CA GLY A 739 33.00 -3.43 32.53
C GLY A 739 33.72 -4.75 32.81
N GLU A 740 33.01 -5.80 33.20
CA GLU A 740 33.60 -7.10 33.52
C GLU A 740 33.93 -7.91 32.26
N GLN A 741 33.00 -7.99 31.30
CA GLN A 741 33.15 -8.80 30.09
C GLN A 741 34.10 -8.16 29.08
N TRP A 742 33.98 -6.85 28.87
CA TRP A 742 34.67 -6.14 27.78
C TRP A 742 35.71 -5.14 28.25
N LYS A 743 35.88 -4.95 29.57
CA LYS A 743 36.80 -3.98 30.17
C LYS A 743 36.56 -2.55 29.68
N CYS A 744 35.32 -2.22 29.35
CA CYS A 744 34.94 -0.88 28.91
C CYS A 744 35.21 0.12 30.04
N LYS A 745 35.79 1.27 29.68
CA LYS A 745 36.16 2.34 30.60
C LYS A 745 35.14 3.47 30.56
N ASN A 746 35.11 4.29 31.61
CA ASN A 746 34.30 5.52 31.68
C ASN A 746 32.79 5.30 31.45
N LEU A 747 32.27 4.14 31.86
CA LEU A 747 30.84 3.87 31.82
C LEU A 747 30.13 4.71 32.90
N PRO A 748 29.00 5.36 32.60
CA PRO A 748 28.21 6.05 33.61
C PRO A 748 27.64 5.05 34.62
N GLU A 749 27.37 5.49 35.84
CA GLU A 749 26.57 4.68 36.77
C GLU A 749 25.16 4.51 36.23
N THR A 750 24.67 3.27 36.25
CA THR A 750 23.30 2.92 35.85
C THR A 750 22.58 2.33 37.04
N SER A 751 21.28 2.59 37.17
CA SER A 751 20.46 1.84 38.14
C SER A 751 20.08 0.47 37.57
N SER A 752 19.59 -0.43 38.42
CA SER A 752 19.10 -1.75 38.01
C SER A 752 17.81 -1.72 37.18
N THR A 753 17.08 -0.59 37.18
CA THR A 753 15.72 -0.48 36.63
C THR A 753 15.52 0.71 35.70
N GLU A 754 16.47 1.64 35.63
CA GLU A 754 16.48 2.83 34.76
C GLU A 754 17.90 3.07 34.25
N MET A 755 18.05 3.18 32.93
CA MET A 755 19.36 3.33 32.29
C MET A 755 19.27 4.01 30.92
N SER A 756 20.43 4.35 30.35
CA SER A 756 20.53 4.77 28.95
C SER A 756 20.06 3.65 28.02
N TYR A 757 19.30 4.00 26.97
CA TYR A 757 18.87 3.05 25.97
C TYR A 757 20.05 2.34 25.28
N ALA A 758 21.09 3.09 24.91
CA ALA A 758 22.27 2.53 24.26
C ALA A 758 22.95 1.47 25.16
N LEU A 759 23.21 1.80 26.43
CA LEU A 759 23.89 0.87 27.35
C LEU A 759 23.02 -0.34 27.70
N GLY A 760 21.72 -0.12 27.91
CA GLY A 760 20.77 -1.21 28.19
C GLY A 760 20.67 -2.18 27.02
N LEU A 761 20.58 -1.68 25.78
CA LEU A 761 20.56 -2.51 24.59
C LEU A 761 21.88 -3.28 24.43
N MET A 762 23.02 -2.61 24.54
CA MET A 762 24.34 -3.26 24.43
C MET A 762 24.49 -4.41 25.43
N ALA A 763 24.09 -4.20 26.69
CA ALA A 763 24.19 -5.21 27.73
C ALA A 763 23.21 -6.37 27.53
N LEU A 764 21.95 -6.07 27.16
CA LEU A 764 20.94 -7.10 26.95
C LEU A 764 21.31 -8.02 25.78
N VAL A 765 21.73 -7.43 24.66
CA VAL A 765 22.13 -8.23 23.49
C VAL A 765 23.37 -9.07 23.78
N ASP A 766 24.34 -8.57 24.55
CA ASP A 766 25.49 -9.36 25.00
C ASP A 766 25.05 -10.60 25.80
N VAL A 767 24.18 -10.41 26.79
CA VAL A 767 23.65 -11.51 27.62
C VAL A 767 22.87 -12.51 26.77
N VAL A 768 22.01 -12.04 25.87
CA VAL A 768 21.23 -12.92 24.97
C VAL A 768 22.13 -13.69 24.02
N ALA A 769 23.15 -13.05 23.43
CA ALA A 769 24.09 -13.71 22.52
C ALA A 769 24.91 -14.79 23.24
N ARG A 770 25.42 -14.51 24.46
CA ARG A 770 26.08 -15.54 25.29
C ARG A 770 25.13 -16.70 25.59
N LYS A 771 23.92 -16.38 26.06
CA LYS A 771 22.90 -17.39 26.38
C LYS A 771 22.55 -18.27 25.19
N SER A 772 22.47 -17.68 23.99
CA SER A 772 22.17 -18.39 22.75
C SER A 772 23.32 -19.29 22.30
N MET A 773 24.57 -18.88 22.51
CA MET A 773 25.73 -19.74 22.27
C MET A 773 25.81 -20.90 23.25
N ASP A 774 25.47 -20.67 24.52
CA ASP A 774 25.40 -21.72 25.54
C ASP A 774 24.28 -22.71 25.24
N ASP A 775 23.09 -22.25 24.83
CA ASP A 775 21.97 -23.12 24.45
C ASP A 775 22.22 -23.90 23.15
N ALA A 776 23.08 -23.39 22.28
CA ALA A 776 23.56 -24.08 21.08
C ALA A 776 24.71 -25.07 21.37
N ASP A 777 25.06 -25.28 22.65
CA ASP A 777 26.15 -26.15 23.09
C ASP A 777 27.49 -25.86 22.38
N LEU A 778 27.75 -24.59 22.06
CA LEU A 778 28.97 -24.21 21.35
C LEU A 778 30.21 -24.39 22.24
N PRO A 779 31.26 -25.09 21.77
CA PRO A 779 32.49 -25.26 22.55
C PRO A 779 33.09 -23.91 22.96
N PRO A 780 33.71 -23.79 24.15
CA PRO A 780 34.28 -22.54 24.63
C PRO A 780 35.28 -21.88 23.67
N ASP A 781 36.07 -22.68 22.94
CA ASP A 781 37.02 -22.17 21.94
C ASP A 781 36.30 -21.56 20.73
N ALA A 782 35.17 -22.15 20.30
CA ALA A 782 34.34 -21.59 19.24
C ALA A 782 33.68 -20.28 19.69
N GLN A 783 33.12 -20.24 20.91
CA GLN A 783 32.56 -19.02 21.47
C GLN A 783 33.61 -17.89 21.54
N LYS A 784 34.82 -18.21 21.99
CA LYS A 784 35.94 -17.26 22.04
C LYS A 784 36.32 -16.76 20.64
N ALA A 785 36.38 -17.65 19.65
CA ALA A 785 36.67 -17.28 18.27
C ALA A 785 35.58 -16.36 17.68
N TRP A 786 34.30 -16.66 17.94
CA TRP A 786 33.17 -15.87 17.42
C TRP A 786 33.04 -14.50 18.08
N TRP A 787 33.40 -14.39 19.37
CA TRP A 787 33.50 -13.07 20.01
C TRP A 787 34.60 -12.22 19.39
N GLY A 788 35.73 -12.84 19.04
CA GLY A 788 36.89 -12.17 18.47
C GLY A 788 37.51 -11.15 19.45
N ALA A 789 38.32 -10.24 18.91
CA ALA A 789 39.02 -9.22 19.70
C ALA A 789 38.29 -7.86 19.78
N ARG A 790 37.28 -7.64 18.93
CA ARG A 790 36.49 -6.41 18.90
C ARG A 790 35.53 -6.36 20.10
N ALA A 791 35.46 -5.21 20.77
CA ALA A 791 34.74 -5.09 22.04
C ALA A 791 33.32 -4.52 21.88
N ASN A 792 32.40 -4.90 22.78
CA ASN A 792 31.09 -4.25 22.91
C ASN A 792 31.16 -3.05 23.86
N CYS A 793 31.96 -2.03 23.50
CA CYS A 793 32.13 -0.82 24.29
C CYS A 793 31.53 0.41 23.60
N PRO A 794 31.03 1.40 24.37
CA PRO A 794 30.56 2.65 23.79
C PRO A 794 31.68 3.32 22.99
N ASN A 795 31.34 3.79 21.80
CA ASN A 795 32.29 4.49 20.94
C ASN A 795 32.87 5.72 21.66
N PRO A 796 34.21 5.81 21.82
CA PRO A 796 34.86 6.94 22.48
C PRO A 796 34.86 8.23 21.63
N GLY A 797 34.34 8.17 20.40
CA GLY A 797 34.29 9.26 19.43
C GLY A 797 35.49 9.27 18.47
N PRO A 798 35.66 10.35 17.69
CA PRO A 798 36.76 10.52 16.77
C PRO A 798 38.11 10.23 17.41
N GLN A 799 38.98 9.49 16.71
CA GLN A 799 40.36 9.23 17.14
C GLN A 799 41.35 9.82 16.11
N PRO A 800 42.31 10.68 16.53
CA PRO A 800 42.43 11.25 17.89
C PRO A 800 41.22 12.13 18.26
N PRO A 801 40.91 12.33 19.56
CA PRO A 801 39.80 13.18 19.98
C PRO A 801 39.91 14.59 19.40
N ASP A 802 38.83 15.07 18.77
CA ASP A 802 38.73 16.43 18.25
C ASP A 802 37.62 17.20 19.00
N PRO A 803 37.95 18.21 19.82
CA PRO A 803 36.98 19.05 20.50
C PRO A 803 36.01 19.78 19.57
N LYS A 804 36.35 19.94 18.28
CA LYS A 804 35.49 20.55 17.27
C LYS A 804 34.39 19.60 16.77
N GLU A 805 34.50 18.32 17.10
CA GLU A 805 33.54 17.29 16.72
C GLU A 805 32.86 16.73 17.99
N PRO A 806 31.98 17.49 18.66
CA PRO A 806 31.26 17.01 19.84
C PRO A 806 30.26 15.92 19.49
N ARG A 807 29.96 15.02 20.45
CA ARG A 807 28.87 14.04 20.33
C ARG A 807 27.51 14.73 20.12
N PRO A 808 26.56 14.08 19.44
CA PRO A 808 26.68 12.76 18.81
C PRO A 808 27.31 12.86 17.41
N TRP A 809 27.64 11.71 16.81
CA TRP A 809 28.41 11.65 15.55
C TRP A 809 27.72 10.80 14.49
N TYR A 810 28.03 11.09 13.23
CA TYR A 810 27.86 10.16 12.12
C TYR A 810 29.22 9.78 11.53
N ARG A 811 29.34 8.54 11.04
CA ARG A 811 30.54 8.13 10.29
C ARG A 811 30.48 8.56 8.83
N ALA A 812 31.64 8.93 8.29
CA ALA A 812 31.91 9.00 6.87
C ALA A 812 32.69 7.74 6.45
N ARG A 813 32.15 7.02 5.46
CA ARG A 813 32.72 5.77 4.93
C ARG A 813 33.32 5.98 3.55
N PRO A 814 34.17 5.05 3.08
CA PRO A 814 34.49 4.93 1.65
C PRO A 814 33.23 4.85 0.80
N LEU A 815 33.25 5.59 -0.32
CA LEU A 815 32.12 5.78 -1.23
C LEU A 815 32.00 4.68 -2.31
N ASN A 816 32.66 3.53 -2.11
CA ASN A 816 32.52 2.39 -3.02
C ASN A 816 31.06 1.93 -3.12
N GLY A 817 30.55 1.82 -4.34
CA GLY A 817 29.17 1.48 -4.67
C GLY A 817 28.15 2.59 -4.42
N VAL A 818 28.56 3.83 -4.14
CA VAL A 818 27.65 4.94 -3.77
C VAL A 818 26.58 5.22 -4.83
N TRP A 819 26.85 4.92 -6.10
CA TRP A 819 25.84 5.05 -7.15
C TRP A 819 24.59 4.20 -6.83
N ALA A 820 24.76 3.04 -6.21
CA ALA A 820 23.69 2.09 -5.89
C ALA A 820 23.00 2.37 -4.54
N THR A 821 23.23 3.52 -3.92
CA THR A 821 22.75 3.82 -2.55
C THR A 821 21.78 4.99 -2.48
N ALA A 822 21.11 5.33 -3.58
CA ALA A 822 20.08 6.36 -3.56
C ALA A 822 18.84 5.89 -2.77
N PRO A 823 18.14 6.78 -2.03
CA PRO A 823 18.48 8.19 -1.84
C PRO A 823 19.62 8.40 -0.83
N TYR A 824 20.23 9.59 -0.87
CA TYR A 824 21.43 9.95 -0.13
C TYR A 824 21.13 10.64 1.21
N LEU A 825 22.19 10.78 2.01
CA LEU A 825 22.19 11.03 3.47
C LEU A 825 21.65 9.84 4.27
N HIS A 826 21.96 9.82 5.57
CA HIS A 826 21.58 8.72 6.46
C HIS A 826 20.05 8.52 6.51
N ASN A 827 19.26 9.56 6.29
CA ASN A 827 17.80 9.54 6.33
C ASN A 827 17.14 9.45 4.94
N GLY A 828 17.92 9.24 3.88
CA GLY A 828 17.40 9.13 2.50
C GLY A 828 16.65 10.37 2.03
N SER A 829 17.08 11.56 2.45
CA SER A 829 16.38 12.83 2.21
C SER A 829 16.80 13.56 0.93
N VAL A 830 17.81 13.04 0.21
CA VAL A 830 18.34 13.64 -1.01
C VAL A 830 18.25 12.65 -2.18
N PRO A 831 17.48 12.94 -3.24
CA PRO A 831 17.08 11.89 -4.20
C PRO A 831 18.18 11.42 -5.16
N SER A 832 19.20 12.25 -5.44
CA SER A 832 20.27 11.92 -6.39
C SER A 832 21.62 12.53 -6.00
N LEU A 833 22.74 12.00 -6.52
CA LEU A 833 24.07 12.60 -6.31
C LEU A 833 24.13 14.02 -6.85
N TYR A 834 23.42 14.31 -7.95
CA TYR A 834 23.30 15.66 -8.47
C TYR A 834 22.81 16.64 -7.40
N TRP A 835 21.75 16.30 -6.65
CA TRP A 835 21.23 17.12 -5.56
C TRP A 835 22.13 17.10 -4.32
N MET A 836 22.83 16.00 -4.07
CA MET A 836 23.78 15.87 -2.96
C MET A 836 24.95 16.86 -3.10
N LEU A 837 25.41 17.06 -4.34
CA LEU A 837 26.52 17.95 -4.71
C LEU A 837 26.09 19.40 -5.01
N ARG A 838 24.86 19.78 -4.62
CA ARG A 838 24.35 21.16 -4.67
C ARG A 838 24.21 21.76 -3.26
N PRO A 839 24.15 23.10 -3.15
CA PRO A 839 23.75 23.77 -1.92
C PRO A 839 22.46 23.18 -1.33
N ALA A 840 22.44 22.96 -0.03
CA ALA A 840 21.32 22.33 0.68
C ALA A 840 20.00 23.10 0.52
N ALA A 841 20.08 24.42 0.37
CA ALA A 841 18.92 25.29 0.12
C ALA A 841 18.24 25.01 -1.24
N GLU A 842 18.98 24.47 -2.22
CA GLU A 842 18.47 24.18 -3.56
C GLU A 842 17.88 22.78 -3.69
N ARG A 843 18.02 21.93 -2.67
CA ARG A 843 17.55 20.54 -2.70
C ARG A 843 16.03 20.46 -2.66
N PRO A 844 15.42 19.52 -3.40
CA PRO A 844 13.98 19.32 -3.38
C PRO A 844 13.50 18.97 -1.97
N LYS A 845 12.39 19.60 -1.56
CA LYS A 845 11.79 19.41 -0.23
C LYS A 845 10.79 18.25 -0.18
N ALA A 846 10.38 17.77 -1.36
CA ALA A 846 9.56 16.57 -1.50
C ALA A 846 9.89 15.84 -2.81
N PHE A 847 9.74 14.52 -2.81
CA PHE A 847 9.86 13.66 -3.99
C PHE A 847 9.17 12.31 -3.76
N CYS A 848 8.86 11.59 -4.84
CA CYS A 848 8.09 10.35 -4.79
C CYS A 848 8.97 9.11 -4.74
N MET A 849 8.56 8.13 -3.95
CA MET A 849 9.27 6.87 -3.70
C MET A 849 8.34 5.67 -3.91
N GLY A 850 8.91 4.55 -4.37
CA GLY A 850 8.20 3.28 -4.58
C GLY A 850 8.28 2.72 -6.01
N ASN A 851 8.54 3.58 -6.99
CA ASN A 851 8.60 3.22 -8.41
C ASN A 851 9.96 2.65 -8.86
N ARG A 852 11.05 3.00 -8.16
CA ARG A 852 12.43 2.54 -8.41
C ARG A 852 13.05 2.97 -9.74
N ASP A 853 12.40 3.86 -10.50
CA ASP A 853 12.93 4.40 -11.75
C ASP A 853 14.20 5.23 -11.49
N TYR A 854 15.30 4.78 -12.06
CA TYR A 854 16.63 5.34 -11.83
C TYR A 854 17.05 6.30 -12.95
N ASP A 855 17.54 7.48 -12.60
CA ASP A 855 18.15 8.45 -13.52
C ASP A 855 19.68 8.25 -13.54
N PRO A 856 20.26 7.70 -14.62
CA PRO A 856 21.70 7.46 -14.69
C PRO A 856 22.54 8.73 -14.85
N LYS A 857 21.93 9.86 -15.26
CA LYS A 857 22.63 11.14 -15.40
C LYS A 857 22.77 11.80 -14.03
N GLN A 858 21.71 11.80 -13.23
CA GLN A 858 21.72 12.38 -11.89
C GLN A 858 22.22 11.42 -10.81
N VAL A 859 22.22 10.12 -11.11
CA VAL A 859 22.62 9.01 -10.22
C VAL A 859 21.71 8.99 -8.99
N GLY A 860 20.49 8.48 -9.18
CA GLY A 860 19.45 8.36 -8.16
C GLY A 860 18.05 8.50 -8.74
N PHE A 861 17.11 9.01 -7.95
CA PHE A 861 15.74 9.23 -8.39
C PHE A 861 15.59 10.61 -9.03
N ALA A 862 14.96 10.66 -10.20
CA ALA A 862 14.61 11.92 -10.84
C ALA A 862 13.57 12.67 -10.00
N VAL A 863 13.67 13.99 -9.96
CA VAL A 863 12.66 14.86 -9.38
C VAL A 863 12.08 15.71 -10.49
N VAL A 864 10.77 15.60 -10.69
CA VAL A 864 10.02 16.44 -11.63
C VAL A 864 9.26 17.48 -10.82
N GLU A 865 9.51 18.76 -11.10
CA GLU A 865 8.83 19.86 -10.42
C GLU A 865 7.31 19.78 -10.64
N GLY A 866 6.53 19.86 -9.57
CA GLY A 866 5.08 19.79 -9.61
C GLY A 866 4.50 18.38 -9.78
N GLU A 867 5.32 17.32 -9.77
CA GLU A 867 4.84 15.94 -9.82
C GLU A 867 4.08 15.57 -8.54
N SER A 868 2.90 14.96 -8.71
CA SER A 868 2.15 14.32 -7.64
C SER A 868 2.44 12.82 -7.63
N CYS A 869 2.77 12.27 -6.46
CA CYS A 869 3.03 10.83 -6.34
C CYS A 869 1.81 10.01 -6.75
N LYS A 870 2.08 8.91 -7.47
CA LYS A 870 1.03 8.01 -7.94
C LYS A 870 0.45 7.22 -6.77
N THR A 871 -0.74 6.65 -6.97
CA THR A 871 -1.39 5.83 -5.95
C THR A 871 -0.46 4.73 -5.44
N GLY A 872 -0.22 4.72 -4.13
CA GLY A 872 0.59 3.74 -3.42
C GLY A 872 2.08 4.05 -3.33
N GLU A 873 2.57 5.02 -4.10
CA GLU A 873 3.87 5.63 -3.85
C GLU A 873 3.84 6.42 -2.53
N THR A 874 5.01 6.63 -1.96
CA THR A 874 5.18 7.44 -0.75
C THR A 874 5.80 8.77 -1.12
N GLN A 875 5.24 9.87 -0.63
CA GLN A 875 5.84 11.18 -0.77
C GLN A 875 6.81 11.42 0.39
N PHE A 876 8.11 11.40 0.12
CA PHE A 876 9.06 11.97 1.07
C PHE A 876 8.77 13.48 1.17
N SER A 877 8.76 14.04 2.38
CA SER A 877 8.66 15.48 2.62
C SER A 877 9.50 15.89 3.82
N THR A 878 10.15 17.06 3.73
CA THR A 878 10.84 17.68 4.87
C THR A 878 9.87 18.37 5.86
N THR A 879 8.62 18.63 5.43
CA THR A 879 7.63 19.39 6.22
C THR A 879 6.25 18.74 6.18
N TRP A 880 5.51 18.89 7.26
CA TRP A 880 4.07 18.57 7.32
C TRP A 880 3.26 19.52 6.42
N PRO A 881 1.98 19.21 6.13
CA PRO A 881 1.11 20.10 5.34
C PRO A 881 0.92 21.50 5.94
N ASP A 882 1.15 21.68 7.25
CA ASP A 882 1.11 22.97 7.94
C ASP A 882 2.43 23.77 7.85
N GLY A 883 3.44 23.22 7.16
CA GLY A 883 4.75 23.83 6.95
C GLY A 883 5.76 23.58 8.07
N THR A 884 5.39 22.87 9.15
CA THR A 884 6.33 22.53 10.23
C THR A 884 7.30 21.43 9.82
N GLU A 885 8.56 21.50 10.29
CA GLU A 885 9.59 20.50 9.98
C GLU A 885 9.19 19.11 10.53
N ILE A 886 9.37 18.08 9.70
CA ILE A 886 9.20 16.69 10.10
C ILE A 886 10.50 16.23 10.77
N ASN A 887 10.40 15.74 12.01
CA ASN A 887 11.54 15.17 12.72
C ASN A 887 12.10 13.96 11.95
N GLY A 888 13.42 13.85 11.81
CA GLY A 888 14.04 12.76 11.04
C GLY A 888 14.11 12.98 9.53
N ASN A 889 13.41 13.97 8.96
CA ASN A 889 13.34 14.21 7.51
C ASN A 889 14.09 15.46 7.03
N SER A 890 14.95 16.10 7.84
CA SER A 890 15.75 17.23 7.35
C SER A 890 16.69 16.82 6.22
N ASN A 891 16.70 17.59 5.13
CA ASN A 891 17.62 17.43 3.99
C ASN A 891 18.80 18.44 4.02
N ARG A 892 19.04 19.06 5.18
CA ARG A 892 20.15 20.01 5.41
C ARG A 892 21.49 19.30 5.58
N GLY A 893 22.55 20.09 5.68
CA GLY A 893 23.89 19.60 5.99
C GLY A 893 24.62 18.98 4.80
N HIS A 894 25.90 18.67 5.00
CA HIS A 894 26.79 18.18 3.94
C HIS A 894 26.64 18.99 2.64
N SER A 895 26.82 20.31 2.74
CA SER A 895 26.48 21.27 1.69
C SER A 895 27.72 21.87 1.03
N PHE A 896 27.69 21.94 -0.31
CA PHE A 896 28.69 22.62 -1.14
C PHE A 896 28.24 24.05 -1.44
N GLU A 897 28.39 24.95 -0.47
CA GLU A 897 27.89 26.33 -0.54
C GLU A 897 28.86 27.40 0.00
N GLY A 898 30.08 27.01 0.40
CA GLY A 898 31.09 27.99 0.85
C GLY A 898 32.26 27.39 1.62
N THR A 899 33.09 28.24 2.22
CA THR A 899 34.21 27.78 3.06
C THR A 899 33.69 27.26 4.40
N PRO A 900 34.03 26.01 4.80
CA PRO A 900 33.75 25.49 6.13
C PRO A 900 34.34 26.39 7.22
N GLY A 901 33.66 26.52 8.37
CA GLY A 901 34.19 27.30 9.48
C GLY A 901 33.17 27.56 10.60
N PRO A 902 33.62 28.25 11.66
CA PRO A 902 32.76 28.60 12.79
C PRO A 902 31.49 29.35 12.34
N GLY A 903 30.33 28.93 12.85
CA GLY A 903 29.03 29.53 12.51
C GLY A 903 28.44 29.10 11.16
N LYS A 904 29.05 28.15 10.44
CA LYS A 904 28.55 27.60 9.18
C LYS A 904 28.31 26.08 9.28
N PRO A 905 27.44 25.61 10.17
CA PRO A 905 27.18 24.19 10.35
C PRO A 905 26.70 23.57 9.04
N GLY A 906 27.28 22.43 8.69
CA GLY A 906 26.94 21.65 7.51
C GLY A 906 27.51 22.14 6.18
N VAL A 907 28.31 23.20 6.16
CA VAL A 907 29.07 23.60 4.97
C VAL A 907 30.38 22.81 4.91
N ILE A 908 30.55 22.00 3.86
CA ILE A 908 31.73 21.13 3.70
C ILE A 908 32.67 21.57 2.57
N GLY A 909 32.25 22.50 1.72
CA GLY A 909 33.07 22.97 0.62
C GLY A 909 32.39 24.05 -0.20
N ARG A 910 33.17 24.67 -1.09
CA ARG A 910 32.66 25.68 -2.02
C ARG A 910 31.61 25.08 -2.95
N THR A 911 30.79 25.94 -3.54
CA THR A 911 29.94 25.55 -4.67
C THR A 911 30.77 24.97 -5.81
N LEU A 912 30.33 23.84 -6.33
CA LEU A 912 30.92 23.19 -7.50
C LEU A 912 30.34 23.80 -8.77
N GLU A 913 31.20 24.05 -9.76
CA GLU A 913 30.74 24.36 -11.11
C GLU A 913 29.99 23.16 -11.70
N GLU A 914 29.14 23.40 -12.70
CA GLU A 914 28.32 22.33 -13.28
C GLU A 914 29.18 21.20 -13.87
N ASN A 915 30.26 21.53 -14.58
CA ASN A 915 31.18 20.55 -15.12
C ASN A 915 31.91 19.77 -14.03
N GLU A 916 32.42 20.44 -12.98
CA GLU A 916 33.06 19.78 -11.85
C GLU A 916 32.12 18.80 -11.15
N ARG A 917 30.85 19.17 -11.01
CA ARG A 917 29.82 18.31 -10.43
C ARG A 917 29.64 17.04 -11.25
N TYR A 918 29.50 17.16 -12.56
CA TYR A 918 29.34 16.00 -13.44
C TYR A 918 30.62 15.17 -13.55
N ASP A 919 31.80 15.78 -13.50
CA ASP A 919 33.08 15.06 -13.42
C ASP A 919 33.15 14.21 -12.15
N LEU A 920 32.80 14.79 -11.00
CA LEU A 920 32.75 14.05 -9.74
C LEU A 920 31.69 12.94 -9.77
N ILE A 921 30.48 13.21 -10.29
CA ILE A 921 29.44 12.17 -10.46
C ILE A 921 29.95 11.03 -11.33
N GLU A 922 30.61 11.33 -12.44
CA GLU A 922 31.12 10.31 -13.36
C GLU A 922 32.16 9.41 -12.67
N TYR A 923 33.05 9.99 -11.86
CA TYR A 923 33.98 9.21 -11.03
C TYR A 923 33.26 8.41 -9.93
N LEU A 924 32.24 8.96 -9.26
CA LEU A 924 31.48 8.23 -8.23
C LEU A 924 30.71 7.03 -8.79
N LYS A 925 30.36 7.02 -10.09
CA LYS A 925 29.83 5.83 -10.77
C LYS A 925 30.86 4.70 -10.83
N THR A 926 32.15 5.00 -10.88
CA THR A 926 33.21 3.98 -11.04
C THR A 926 33.65 3.32 -9.74
N LEU A 927 33.18 3.79 -8.57
CA LEU A 927 33.63 3.34 -7.24
C LEU A 927 32.86 2.14 -6.69
#